data_AF-A0A9D9R1Y6-F1
#
_entry.id   AF-A0A9D9R1Y6-F1
#
_cell.length_a   1.000
_cell.length_b   1.000
_cell.length_c   1.000
_cell.angle_alpha   90.00
_cell.angle_beta   90.00
_cell.angle_gamma   90.00
#
_symmetry.space_group_name_H-M   'P 1'
#
loop_
_entity.id
_entity.type
_entity.pdbx_description
1 polymer ?
#
loop_
_entity_poly.entity_id
_entity_poly.type
_entity_poly.pdbx_seq_one_letter_code
_entity_poly.pdbx_strand_id
1 'polypeptide(L)'
;MKKLLYFLSITLLFSSCSSLFYSNRDFNNTFSIESNVKNFEINFPYLRHESYQVNNGNFTHTLPNLGRKYTTFDIISNDYETQRINLKKSIRTVPLLIDILYLPATFGIPLVIDLLKSDFYKISSVSKNSKITLVNTQSFMLGKFDKIRDTKNSEVLNSFAKDYPSFNKIDLVINLRDSLEFNLAIESNKEQNITNFIKSRPTSKYLSKATKIESEFTKSRIEFSNVKLKNTVEAFESFINYFPNAIQISEAHRLLVEAAERDALKSFTNTKKIIFFNDYLIPNKKYLSNIDFSNKKALIISTILKAIEIEIANKDLISVKSNYSNYNLLNKKNIDLSDLNKFSEIFQRQISNPLFSELLKIRTNQEQLAFEDKIRNDFPNLFNNSNIVVNILTRSIDKNGRVVIFNADYLSSDFFDPSLSKKYKNSPSSTFKYKGNSILTFENPVKQILTFSQNVLSAVQENYLKGGLISKLNIDDLKIINEEYFFNNSLVGHNFYDSNGSYLYTYEYENGVNLSLKKFDADLKVYNKLVSNNSLDQALEGYRQLLNNKYPQEISQNIELKNKIEICRQLIVKKEIEDEKIRIAEEARQEKIRLAEEAREERMRIAEEARQEKIRIAEEKQQFIKYLAIIALASKAKEKLENSYGGAFIGKGGGSSSSSYSNNSRTSSNYSSRAQSQQKKCTSCSGTGRCRTCGKAQQDGYYNRSGSYIRINEIRPGMTICDKCHGRGTFGSDYNSPCGWCKGQGWEFCRTCNYNGRGSNAGQCQTCKGSGVGK
;
A
#
# COMPACT_ATOMS: atom_id res chain seq x y z
N MET A 1 109.83 108.02 12.25
CA MET A 1 110.37 106.74 11.75
C MET A 1 110.35 105.60 12.77
N LYS A 2 110.69 105.77 14.06
CA LYS A 2 110.70 104.65 15.04
C LYS A 2 109.32 103.99 15.33
N LYS A 3 108.19 104.68 15.11
CA LYS A 3 106.84 104.10 15.29
C LYS A 3 106.37 103.20 14.14
N LEU A 4 106.95 103.33 12.93
CA LEU A 4 106.54 102.55 11.76
C LEU A 4 107.18 101.14 11.77
N LEU A 5 108.43 101.04 12.24
CA LEU A 5 109.13 99.76 12.37
C LEU A 5 108.51 98.84 13.43
N TYR A 6 107.98 99.39 14.52
CA TYR A 6 107.32 98.61 15.57
C TYR A 6 105.99 98.00 15.10
N PHE A 7 105.27 98.69 14.21
CA PHE A 7 104.02 98.19 13.62
C PHE A 7 104.27 97.09 12.58
N LEU A 8 105.36 97.17 11.83
CA LEU A 8 105.76 96.16 10.84
C LEU A 8 106.28 94.86 11.50
N SER A 9 106.96 94.96 12.64
CA SER A 9 107.40 93.76 13.38
C SER A 9 106.25 93.01 14.06
N ILE A 10 105.20 93.71 14.48
CA ILE A 10 104.02 93.08 15.11
C ILE A 10 103.16 92.35 14.07
N THR A 11 103.02 92.90 12.86
CA THR A 11 102.22 92.26 11.78
C THR A 11 102.85 90.99 11.21
N LEU A 12 104.18 90.92 11.14
CA LEU A 12 104.89 89.71 10.70
C LEU A 12 104.82 88.56 11.73
N LEU A 13 104.79 88.87 13.04
CA LEU A 13 104.66 87.87 14.10
C LEU A 13 103.25 87.27 14.24
N PHE A 14 102.20 87.95 13.76
CA PHE A 14 100.83 87.41 13.74
C PHE A 14 100.49 86.62 12.46
N SER A 15 101.31 86.74 11.40
CA SER A 15 101.09 86.00 10.14
C SER A 15 101.49 84.51 10.21
N SER A 16 102.37 84.13 11.14
CA SER A 16 102.91 82.77 11.27
C SER A 16 102.08 81.82 12.17
N CYS A 17 100.97 82.28 12.76
CA CYS A 17 100.08 81.47 13.62
C CYS A 17 98.75 81.05 12.95
N SER A 18 98.59 81.31 11.65
CA SER A 18 97.36 81.00 10.92
C SER A 18 97.13 79.50 10.67
N SER A 19 98.16 78.65 10.80
CA SER A 19 98.03 77.19 10.68
C SER A 19 97.49 76.48 11.94
N LEU A 20 97.46 77.15 13.11
CA LEU A 20 96.99 76.58 14.39
C LEU A 20 95.47 76.70 14.60
N PHE A 21 94.76 77.53 13.81
CA PHE A 21 93.31 77.75 13.93
C PHE A 21 92.44 76.74 13.14
N TYR A 22 93.05 75.71 12.54
CA TYR A 22 92.36 74.67 11.77
C TYR A 22 92.28 73.33 12.55
N SER A 23 91.93 73.35 13.84
CA SER A 23 92.08 72.20 14.74
C SER A 23 90.97 71.14 14.76
N ASN A 24 90.01 71.14 13.81
CA ASN A 24 88.92 70.15 13.85
C ASN A 24 88.36 69.79 12.47
N ARG A 25 89.24 69.41 11.54
CA ARG A 25 88.85 69.00 10.18
C ARG A 25 87.89 67.82 10.20
N ASP A 26 88.13 66.83 11.06
CA ASP A 26 87.33 65.62 11.15
C ASP A 26 85.88 65.96 11.51
N PHE A 27 85.64 66.63 12.64
CA PHE A 27 84.28 67.02 13.05
C PHE A 27 83.55 67.93 12.05
N ASN A 28 84.27 68.74 11.28
CA ASN A 28 83.67 69.66 10.31
C ASN A 28 83.32 68.97 8.97
N ASN A 29 83.99 67.86 8.66
CA ASN A 29 83.81 67.09 7.44
C ASN A 29 83.05 65.78 7.64
N THR A 30 82.73 65.40 8.88
CA THR A 30 81.87 64.27 9.19
C THR A 30 80.40 64.58 8.94
N PHE A 31 79.71 63.63 8.30
CA PHE A 31 78.25 63.59 8.22
C PHE A 31 77.74 62.18 8.50
N SER A 32 76.46 62.10 8.84
CA SER A 32 75.74 60.87 9.11
C SER A 32 74.45 60.80 8.29
N ILE A 33 74.12 59.59 7.86
CA ILE A 33 72.90 59.23 7.16
C ILE A 33 72.17 58.16 7.96
N GLU A 34 70.86 58.32 8.08
CA GLU A 34 69.92 57.27 8.49
C GLU A 34 68.97 56.97 7.32
N SER A 35 68.82 55.69 6.95
CA SER A 35 67.95 55.25 5.87
C SER A 35 66.78 54.38 6.39
N ASN A 36 65.64 54.43 5.70
CA ASN A 36 64.53 53.47 5.92
C ASN A 36 64.89 52.03 5.52
N VAL A 37 65.98 51.86 4.74
CA VAL A 37 66.48 50.55 4.31
C VAL A 37 67.73 50.20 5.11
N LYS A 38 67.76 48.99 5.67
CA LYS A 38 68.90 48.51 6.48
C LYS A 38 70.17 48.31 5.66
N ASN A 39 70.02 47.75 4.46
CA ASN A 39 71.13 47.35 3.59
C ASN A 39 71.20 48.25 2.37
N PHE A 40 72.27 49.03 2.23
CA PHE A 40 72.49 49.90 1.08
C PHE A 40 73.98 50.19 0.87
N GLU A 41 74.32 50.61 -0.33
CA GLU A 41 75.64 51.01 -0.76
C GLU A 41 75.69 52.53 -0.91
N ILE A 42 76.77 53.16 -0.43
CA ILE A 42 77.07 54.56 -0.71
C ILE A 42 78.27 54.59 -1.65
N ASN A 43 78.05 55.11 -2.85
CA ASN A 43 79.08 55.28 -3.86
C ASN A 43 79.45 56.76 -3.99
N PHE A 44 80.73 57.09 -3.85
CA PHE A 44 81.27 58.42 -4.08
C PHE A 44 81.91 58.49 -5.47
N PRO A 45 81.18 58.88 -6.52
CA PRO A 45 81.65 58.78 -7.90
C PRO A 45 82.90 59.61 -8.19
N TYR A 46 83.15 60.66 -7.41
CA TYR A 46 84.30 61.55 -7.60
C TYR A 46 85.38 61.41 -6.54
N LEU A 47 85.12 60.68 -5.45
CA LEU A 47 86.10 60.40 -4.40
C LEU A 47 86.79 59.06 -4.70
N ARG A 48 87.67 59.04 -5.71
CA ARG A 48 88.39 57.83 -6.15
C ARG A 48 87.48 56.61 -6.43
N HIS A 49 86.19 56.82 -6.68
CA HIS A 49 85.17 55.77 -6.82
C HIS A 49 85.07 54.87 -5.57
N GLU A 50 85.23 55.45 -4.38
CA GLU A 50 85.03 54.73 -3.11
C GLU A 50 83.57 54.35 -2.94
N SER A 51 83.34 53.10 -2.51
CA SER A 51 82.03 52.58 -2.20
C SER A 51 82.02 51.92 -0.82
N TYR A 52 80.93 52.12 -0.08
CA TYR A 52 80.74 51.62 1.27
C TYR A 52 79.43 50.84 1.38
N GLN A 53 79.53 49.60 1.84
CA GLN A 53 78.36 48.78 2.17
C GLN A 53 77.90 49.08 3.60
N VAL A 54 76.60 49.31 3.77
CA VAL A 54 75.94 49.66 5.02
C VAL A 54 74.89 48.60 5.31
N ASN A 55 74.90 48.01 6.51
CA ASN A 55 74.01 46.87 6.86
C ASN A 55 73.04 47.15 8.02
N ASN A 56 73.14 48.31 8.66
CA ASN A 56 72.37 48.65 9.86
C ASN A 56 71.50 49.90 9.69
N GLY A 57 71.32 50.38 8.46
CA GLY A 57 70.55 51.59 8.16
C GLY A 57 71.27 52.90 8.42
N ASN A 58 72.46 52.89 9.02
CA ASN A 58 73.17 54.10 9.45
C ASN A 58 74.59 54.16 8.90
N PHE A 59 74.98 55.30 8.35
CA PHE A 59 76.33 55.51 7.84
C PHE A 59 76.89 56.82 8.33
N THR A 60 78.13 56.82 8.80
CA THR A 60 78.86 58.02 9.17
C THR A 60 80.22 58.01 8.49
N HIS A 61 80.56 59.13 7.85
CA HIS A 61 81.81 59.25 7.11
C HIS A 61 82.36 60.66 7.15
N THR A 62 83.69 60.76 7.15
CA THR A 62 84.44 62.01 7.22
C THR A 62 85.10 62.27 5.88
N LEU A 63 84.63 63.30 5.17
CA LEU A 63 85.18 63.65 3.87
C LEU A 63 86.61 64.19 3.99
N PRO A 64 87.55 63.74 3.14
CA PRO A 64 88.91 64.26 3.18
C PRO A 64 88.93 65.75 2.86
N ASN A 65 88.10 66.25 1.93
CA ASN A 65 87.93 67.68 1.71
C ASN A 65 86.53 68.01 1.17
N LEU A 66 86.14 69.28 1.25
CA LEU A 66 84.79 69.77 0.88
C LEU A 66 84.72 70.39 -0.52
N GLY A 67 85.56 69.93 -1.46
CA GLY A 67 85.43 70.27 -2.87
C GLY A 67 84.06 69.84 -3.43
N ARG A 68 83.49 70.62 -4.35
CA ARG A 68 82.13 70.37 -4.92
C ARG A 68 81.94 68.95 -5.48
N LYS A 69 83.02 68.33 -5.95
CA LYS A 69 83.02 66.96 -6.47
C LYS A 69 82.87 65.90 -5.37
N TYR A 70 83.47 66.11 -4.19
CA TYR A 70 83.48 65.11 -3.10
C TYR A 70 82.26 65.19 -2.16
N THR A 71 81.47 66.25 -2.25
CA THR A 71 80.22 66.39 -1.46
C THR A 71 79.01 65.74 -2.12
N THR A 72 79.20 65.05 -3.24
CA THR A 72 78.12 64.34 -3.96
C THR A 72 78.37 62.83 -3.90
N PHE A 73 77.36 62.08 -3.50
CA PHE A 73 77.39 60.61 -3.48
C PHE A 73 76.02 60.05 -3.86
N ASP A 74 76.02 58.79 -4.30
CA ASP A 74 74.82 58.05 -4.67
C ASP A 74 74.55 56.98 -3.61
N ILE A 75 73.29 56.84 -3.21
CA ILE A 75 72.81 55.76 -2.36
C ILE A 75 72.10 54.76 -3.24
N ILE A 76 72.56 53.52 -3.20
CA ILE A 76 72.10 52.42 -4.05
C ILE A 76 71.61 51.30 -3.13
N SER A 77 70.43 50.74 -3.38
CA SER A 77 69.96 49.55 -2.68
C SER A 77 69.14 48.68 -3.64
N ASN A 78 69.21 47.36 -3.45
CA ASN A 78 68.46 46.42 -4.29
C ASN A 78 66.97 46.67 -4.17
N ASP A 79 66.26 46.68 -5.29
CA ASP A 79 64.82 46.97 -5.38
C ASP A 79 64.39 48.42 -5.06
N TYR A 80 65.34 49.35 -4.84
CA TYR A 80 65.07 50.77 -4.59
C TYR A 80 65.71 51.70 -5.64
N GLU A 81 65.08 52.86 -5.86
CA GLU A 81 65.60 53.91 -6.72
C GLU A 81 66.91 54.49 -6.15
N THR A 82 67.90 54.67 -7.01
CA THR A 82 69.18 55.27 -6.62
C THR A 82 68.99 56.76 -6.34
N GLN A 83 69.41 57.23 -5.17
CA GLN A 83 69.27 58.62 -4.79
C GLN A 83 70.63 59.32 -4.74
N ARG A 84 70.79 60.35 -5.57
CA ARG A 84 71.95 61.24 -5.53
C ARG A 84 71.79 62.30 -4.47
N ILE A 85 72.73 62.34 -3.52
CA ILE A 85 72.76 63.29 -2.42
C ILE A 85 73.89 64.28 -2.62
N ASN A 86 73.60 65.55 -2.40
CA ASN A 86 74.60 66.61 -2.40
C ASN A 86 74.62 67.29 -1.03
N LEU A 87 75.71 67.11 -0.30
CA LEU A 87 75.90 67.69 1.02
C LEU A 87 76.11 69.20 0.90
N LYS A 88 75.24 69.96 1.57
CA LYS A 88 75.34 71.41 1.64
C LYS A 88 76.50 71.79 2.55
N LYS A 89 77.25 72.81 2.13
CA LYS A 89 78.36 73.39 2.89
C LYS A 89 77.95 74.71 3.49
N SER A 90 78.50 75.06 4.64
CA SER A 90 78.41 76.40 5.22
C SER A 90 79.80 76.96 5.50
N ILE A 91 79.92 78.29 5.46
CA ILE A 91 81.17 78.97 5.78
C ILE A 91 81.45 78.82 7.27
N ARG A 92 82.72 78.61 7.64
CA ARG A 92 83.13 78.61 9.04
C ARG A 92 83.24 80.05 9.52
N THR A 93 82.50 80.38 10.57
CA THR A 93 82.43 81.74 11.14
C THR A 93 83.77 82.21 11.70
N VAL A 94 84.58 81.33 12.29
CA VAL A 94 85.87 81.71 12.90
C VAL A 94 86.93 82.07 11.84
N PRO A 95 87.20 81.24 10.81
CA PRO A 95 88.07 81.63 9.69
C PRO A 95 87.58 82.90 8.96
N LEU A 96 86.27 83.02 8.72
CA LEU A 96 85.68 84.23 8.12
C LEU A 96 85.92 85.48 8.97
N LEU A 97 85.73 85.40 10.30
CA LEU A 97 85.97 86.51 11.22
C LEU A 97 87.45 86.88 11.29
N ILE A 98 88.34 85.89 11.29
CA ILE A 98 89.79 86.11 11.24
C ILE A 98 90.16 86.84 9.94
N ASP A 99 89.70 86.37 8.78
CA ASP A 99 89.97 87.03 7.49
C ASP A 99 89.39 88.47 7.44
N ILE A 100 88.19 88.69 7.98
CA ILE A 100 87.56 90.03 8.07
C ILE A 100 88.29 90.95 9.05
N LEU A 101 88.82 90.42 10.16
CA LEU A 101 89.60 91.20 11.13
C LEU A 101 91.00 91.56 10.62
N TYR A 102 91.56 90.80 9.67
CA TYR A 102 92.83 91.12 8.99
C TYR A 102 92.69 91.99 7.74
N LEU A 103 91.47 92.21 7.24
CA LEU A 103 91.17 93.12 6.11
C LEU A 103 91.67 94.57 6.31
N PRO A 104 91.69 95.17 7.52
CA PRO A 104 92.24 96.50 7.73
C PRO A 104 93.78 96.54 7.80
N ALA A 105 94.45 95.39 7.96
CA ALA A 105 95.91 95.31 8.05
C ALA A 105 96.59 95.14 6.68
N THR A 106 95.82 94.85 5.63
CA THR A 106 96.28 94.76 4.24
C THR A 106 95.71 95.94 3.46
N PHE A 107 96.47 97.04 3.40
CA PHE A 107 96.13 98.26 2.68
C PHE A 107 95.71 98.01 1.21
N GLY A 108 94.42 97.82 0.97
CA GLY A 108 93.80 98.03 -0.34
C GLY A 108 94.13 97.02 -1.45
N ILE A 109 94.48 95.76 -1.13
CA ILE A 109 94.56 94.70 -2.14
C ILE A 109 93.69 93.51 -1.69
N PRO A 110 92.61 93.15 -2.40
CA PRO A 110 91.81 91.96 -2.11
C PRO A 110 92.55 90.71 -2.60
N LEU A 111 93.62 90.35 -1.89
CA LEU A 111 94.32 89.07 -1.97
C LEU A 111 94.53 88.70 -0.50
N VAL A 112 93.66 87.96 0.19
CA VAL A 112 93.40 86.53 0.04
C VAL A 112 92.15 86.24 0.87
N ILE A 113 90.94 86.33 0.28
CA ILE A 113 89.89 85.42 0.76
C ILE A 113 90.09 84.18 -0.07
N ASP A 114 90.71 83.15 0.50
CA ASP A 114 90.92 81.88 -0.19
C ASP A 114 89.58 81.10 -0.18
N LEU A 115 88.56 81.69 -0.80
CA LEU A 115 87.23 81.11 -1.06
C LEU A 115 87.33 79.79 -1.84
N LEU A 116 88.52 79.46 -2.37
CA LEU A 116 88.81 78.26 -3.14
C LEU A 116 89.45 77.14 -2.30
N LYS A 117 89.94 77.40 -1.07
CA LYS A 117 90.42 76.34 -0.17
C LYS A 117 89.29 75.61 0.53
N SER A 118 89.34 74.28 0.51
CA SER A 118 88.30 73.41 1.08
C SER A 118 88.05 73.63 2.57
N ASP A 119 89.06 74.10 3.30
CA ASP A 119 89.08 74.13 4.76
C ASP A 119 88.39 75.37 5.36
N PHE A 120 88.00 76.31 4.49
CA PHE A 120 87.14 77.45 4.81
C PHE A 120 85.67 77.05 5.06
N TYR A 121 85.26 75.91 4.50
CA TYR A 121 83.91 75.38 4.61
C TYR A 121 83.81 74.32 5.71
N LYS A 122 82.59 74.10 6.21
CA LYS A 122 82.19 72.93 6.98
C LYS A 122 80.93 72.33 6.36
N ILE A 123 80.62 71.06 6.64
CA ILE A 123 79.31 70.52 6.30
C ILE A 123 78.24 71.29 7.07
N SER A 124 77.19 71.72 6.36
CA SER A 124 76.09 72.46 6.95
C SER A 124 75.35 71.61 7.99
N SER A 125 74.76 72.25 9.01
CA SER A 125 74.00 71.55 10.05
C SER A 125 72.89 70.66 9.48
N VAL A 126 72.25 71.07 8.38
CA VAL A 126 71.18 70.32 7.70
C VAL A 126 71.71 69.04 7.03
N SER A 127 72.97 69.03 6.59
CA SER A 127 73.59 67.86 5.96
C SER A 127 74.39 67.00 6.93
N LYS A 128 74.62 67.46 8.17
CA LYS A 128 75.38 66.70 9.18
C LYS A 128 74.67 65.42 9.61
N ASN A 129 73.35 65.44 9.75
CA ASN A 129 72.54 64.28 10.07
C ASN A 129 71.35 64.27 9.10
N SER A 130 71.42 63.43 8.07
CA SER A 130 70.41 63.37 7.01
C SER A 130 69.59 62.09 7.12
N LYS A 131 68.27 62.21 7.24
CA LYS A 131 67.37 61.06 7.09
C LYS A 131 66.97 60.92 5.64
N ILE A 132 67.15 59.73 5.09
CA ILE A 132 66.94 59.42 3.68
C ILE A 132 65.88 58.33 3.56
N THR A 133 64.95 58.51 2.65
CA THR A 133 63.88 57.54 2.39
C THR A 133 63.99 57.07 0.95
N LEU A 134 64.46 55.84 0.78
CA LEU A 134 64.52 55.17 -0.50
C LEU A 134 63.13 54.65 -0.88
N VAL A 135 62.76 54.87 -2.14
CA VAL A 135 61.49 54.42 -2.74
C VAL A 135 61.77 53.21 -3.61
N ASN A 136 60.88 52.21 -3.61
CA ASN A 136 61.07 51.03 -4.45
C ASN A 136 61.13 51.38 -5.95
N THR A 137 61.90 50.60 -6.71
CA THR A 137 61.95 50.72 -8.17
C THR A 137 60.62 50.35 -8.81
N GLN A 138 60.31 50.96 -9.96
CA GLN A 138 59.09 50.64 -10.71
C GLN A 138 59.03 49.17 -11.16
N SER A 139 60.18 48.57 -11.50
CA SER A 139 60.28 47.15 -11.88
C SER A 139 59.93 46.21 -10.72
N PHE A 140 60.42 46.52 -9.51
CA PHE A 140 60.07 45.74 -8.32
C PHE A 140 58.58 45.83 -8.00
N MET A 141 58.02 47.06 -7.99
CA MET A 141 56.59 47.27 -7.73
C MET A 141 55.72 46.59 -8.79
N LEU A 142 56.11 46.63 -10.07
CA LEU A 142 55.43 45.91 -11.13
C LEU A 142 55.45 44.39 -10.89
N GLY A 143 56.60 43.81 -10.55
CA GLY A 143 56.71 42.38 -10.24
C GLY A 143 55.89 41.95 -9.02
N LYS A 144 55.68 42.85 -8.05
CA LYS A 144 54.76 42.63 -6.92
C LYS A 144 53.30 42.72 -7.35
N PHE A 145 52.94 43.69 -8.20
CA PHE A 145 51.58 43.85 -8.71
C PHE A 145 51.16 42.67 -9.60
N ASP A 146 52.05 42.18 -10.46
CA ASP A 146 51.77 41.08 -11.39
C ASP A 146 51.32 39.80 -10.66
N LYS A 147 51.82 39.57 -9.44
CA LYS A 147 51.43 38.43 -8.59
C LYS A 147 50.01 38.54 -8.04
N ILE A 148 49.45 39.75 -7.97
CA ILE A 148 48.13 40.00 -7.38
C ILE A 148 47.12 40.54 -8.39
N ARG A 149 47.52 40.79 -9.65
CA ARG A 149 46.69 41.44 -10.67
C ARG A 149 45.38 40.69 -10.96
N ASP A 150 45.38 39.37 -10.82
CA ASP A 150 44.20 38.52 -11.07
C ASP A 150 43.44 38.15 -9.78
N THR A 151 43.74 38.81 -8.66
CA THR A 151 43.03 38.57 -7.40
C THR A 151 41.56 38.95 -7.49
N LYS A 152 40.70 38.19 -6.79
CA LYS A 152 39.29 38.54 -6.57
C LYS A 152 39.06 39.22 -5.21
N ASN A 153 40.11 39.41 -4.42
CA ASN A 153 40.04 40.04 -3.10
C ASN A 153 40.52 41.50 -3.17
N SER A 154 39.60 42.45 -2.98
CA SER A 154 39.89 43.89 -3.01
C SER A 154 40.79 44.35 -1.87
N GLU A 155 40.84 43.64 -0.74
CA GLU A 155 41.73 43.96 0.39
C GLU A 155 43.21 43.80 0.01
N VAL A 156 43.53 42.81 -0.82
CA VAL A 156 44.90 42.58 -1.31
C VAL A 156 45.37 43.77 -2.15
N LEU A 157 44.49 44.31 -2.99
CA LEU A 157 44.78 45.49 -3.81
C LEU A 157 44.85 46.78 -2.97
N ASN A 158 44.02 46.89 -1.93
CA ASN A 158 44.09 47.98 -0.95
C ASN A 158 45.44 48.02 -0.23
N SER A 159 45.89 46.87 0.26
CA SER A 159 47.20 46.74 0.93
C SER A 159 48.34 47.10 -0.02
N PHE A 160 48.32 46.61 -1.26
CA PHE A 160 49.31 46.99 -2.27
C PHE A 160 49.35 48.50 -2.50
N ALA A 161 48.19 49.15 -2.67
CA ALA A 161 48.14 50.58 -2.92
C ALA A 161 48.66 51.42 -1.74
N LYS A 162 48.53 50.90 -0.51
CA LYS A 162 49.06 51.51 0.71
C LYS A 162 50.57 51.32 0.83
N ASP A 163 51.08 50.14 0.51
CA ASP A 163 52.48 49.78 0.67
C ASP A 163 53.37 50.36 -0.45
N TYR A 164 52.80 50.57 -1.65
CA TYR A 164 53.51 51.06 -2.84
C TYR A 164 52.86 52.31 -3.46
N PRO A 165 52.75 53.44 -2.73
CA PRO A 165 52.06 54.65 -3.21
C PRO A 165 52.76 55.32 -4.40
N SER A 166 54.06 55.07 -4.61
CA SER A 166 54.86 55.64 -5.70
C SER A 166 54.86 54.81 -6.99
N PHE A 167 54.04 53.75 -7.07
CA PHE A 167 53.92 52.95 -8.29
C PHE A 167 53.31 53.76 -9.43
N ASN A 168 53.99 53.84 -10.58
CA ASN A 168 53.55 54.67 -11.70
C ASN A 168 52.23 54.20 -12.35
N LYS A 169 51.79 52.97 -12.07
CA LYS A 169 50.49 52.41 -12.48
C LYS A 169 49.53 52.24 -11.29
N ILE A 170 49.68 53.03 -10.22
CA ILE A 170 48.81 52.95 -9.04
C ILE A 170 47.32 53.10 -9.39
N ASP A 171 47.00 53.92 -10.39
CA ASP A 171 45.62 54.10 -10.89
C ASP A 171 45.03 52.79 -11.44
N LEU A 172 45.83 51.91 -12.04
CA LEU A 172 45.36 50.60 -12.50
C LEU A 172 44.95 49.72 -11.30
N VAL A 173 45.74 49.74 -10.23
CA VAL A 173 45.47 49.00 -8.99
C VAL A 173 44.19 49.48 -8.33
N ILE A 174 44.05 50.81 -8.19
CA ILE A 174 42.86 51.47 -7.65
C ILE A 174 41.62 51.12 -8.47
N ASN A 175 41.73 51.21 -9.80
CA ASN A 175 40.62 50.89 -10.70
C ASN A 175 40.19 49.42 -10.64
N LEU A 176 41.13 48.49 -10.52
CA LEU A 176 40.83 47.06 -10.39
C LEU A 176 40.11 46.78 -9.07
N ARG A 177 40.63 47.33 -7.96
CA ARG A 177 40.00 47.24 -6.64
C ARG A 177 38.56 47.75 -6.69
N ASP A 178 38.39 48.98 -7.16
CA ASP A 178 37.08 49.62 -7.22
C ASP A 178 36.11 48.85 -8.10
N SER A 179 36.59 48.23 -9.18
CA SER A 179 35.77 47.36 -10.03
C SER A 179 35.26 46.15 -9.29
N LEU A 180 36.11 45.49 -8.49
CA LEU A 180 35.70 44.33 -7.70
C LEU A 180 34.68 44.72 -6.64
N GLU A 181 34.93 45.81 -5.90
CA GLU A 181 34.01 46.28 -4.86
C GLU A 181 32.67 46.75 -5.44
N PHE A 182 32.68 47.42 -6.60
CA PHE A 182 31.47 47.83 -7.31
C PHE A 182 30.65 46.61 -7.78
N ASN A 183 31.31 45.62 -8.38
CA ASN A 183 30.64 44.41 -8.85
C ASN A 183 30.03 43.63 -7.68
N LEU A 184 30.77 43.46 -6.58
CA LEU A 184 30.25 42.85 -5.35
C LEU A 184 29.04 43.61 -4.78
N ALA A 185 29.08 44.94 -4.82
CA ALA A 185 27.97 45.76 -4.36
C ALA A 185 26.71 45.56 -5.22
N ILE A 186 26.85 45.47 -6.55
CA ILE A 186 25.74 45.16 -7.46
C ILE A 186 25.22 43.74 -7.24
N GLU A 187 26.10 42.74 -7.24
CA GLU A 187 25.76 41.33 -7.11
C GLU A 187 25.01 41.03 -5.80
N SER A 188 25.29 41.79 -4.74
CA SER A 188 24.60 41.65 -3.46
C SER A 188 23.11 42.00 -3.50
N ASN A 189 22.65 42.72 -4.53
CA ASN A 189 21.29 43.22 -4.71
C ASN A 189 20.71 43.91 -3.45
N LYS A 190 21.56 44.67 -2.74
CA LYS A 190 21.21 45.44 -1.54
C LYS A 190 21.57 46.91 -1.74
N GLU A 191 20.58 47.78 -1.61
CA GLU A 191 20.76 49.23 -1.72
C GLU A 191 21.90 49.75 -0.83
N GLN A 192 21.96 49.29 0.42
CA GLN A 192 23.00 49.68 1.38
C GLN A 192 24.42 49.41 0.89
N ASN A 193 24.65 48.36 0.10
CA ASN A 193 25.99 48.01 -0.37
C ASN A 193 26.45 48.96 -1.49
N ILE A 194 25.54 49.40 -2.36
CA ILE A 194 25.81 50.45 -3.34
C ILE A 194 26.06 51.78 -2.63
N THR A 195 25.25 52.14 -1.63
CA THR A 195 25.47 53.33 -0.80
C THR A 195 26.84 53.29 -0.10
N ASN A 196 27.23 52.14 0.43
CA ASN A 196 28.54 51.95 1.08
C ASN A 196 29.69 52.10 0.07
N PHE A 197 29.55 51.57 -1.14
CA PHE A 197 30.53 51.78 -2.21
C PHE A 197 30.69 53.27 -2.54
N ILE A 198 29.57 54.00 -2.75
CA ILE A 198 29.58 55.44 -3.03
C ILE A 198 30.30 56.23 -1.93
N LYS A 199 30.01 55.92 -0.66
CA LYS A 199 30.63 56.58 0.50
C LYS A 199 32.13 56.25 0.64
N SER A 200 32.50 54.99 0.45
CA SER A 200 33.88 54.52 0.66
C SER A 200 34.81 54.82 -0.52
N ARG A 201 34.26 55.10 -1.71
CA ARG A 201 35.00 55.31 -2.96
C ARG A 201 34.52 56.57 -3.72
N PRO A 202 34.64 57.77 -3.13
CA PRO A 202 34.13 59.02 -3.72
C PRO A 202 34.87 59.46 -4.99
N THR A 203 36.03 58.88 -5.31
CA THR A 203 36.83 59.20 -6.49
C THR A 203 36.81 58.09 -7.55
N SER A 204 35.99 57.05 -7.37
CA SER A 204 35.95 55.92 -8.28
C SER A 204 35.40 56.28 -9.66
N LYS A 205 35.96 55.69 -10.72
CA LYS A 205 35.37 55.77 -12.07
C LYS A 205 33.96 55.16 -12.18
N TYR A 206 33.59 54.30 -11.21
CA TYR A 206 32.26 53.67 -11.17
C TYR A 206 31.22 54.49 -10.41
N LEU A 207 31.60 55.63 -9.81
CA LEU A 207 30.72 56.45 -8.97
C LEU A 207 29.43 56.85 -9.71
N SER A 208 29.54 57.36 -10.94
CA SER A 208 28.36 57.77 -11.73
C SER A 208 27.38 56.61 -11.97
N LYS A 209 27.90 55.40 -12.24
CA LYS A 209 27.08 54.20 -12.40
C LYS A 209 26.45 53.80 -11.07
N ALA A 210 27.21 53.82 -9.98
CA ALA A 210 26.72 53.50 -8.63
C ALA A 210 25.61 54.46 -8.19
N THR A 211 25.78 55.77 -8.38
CA THR A 211 24.77 56.80 -8.04
C THR A 211 23.50 56.63 -8.86
N LYS A 212 23.61 56.26 -10.14
CA LYS A 212 22.42 55.95 -10.96
C LYS A 212 21.66 54.74 -10.40
N ILE A 213 22.36 53.66 -10.07
CA ILE A 213 21.77 52.45 -9.48
C ILE A 213 21.12 52.76 -8.12
N GLU A 214 21.78 53.54 -7.27
CA GLU A 214 21.22 53.97 -5.97
C GLU A 214 19.93 54.78 -6.14
N SER A 215 19.90 55.69 -7.12
CA SER A 215 18.69 56.45 -7.45
C SER A 215 17.55 55.55 -7.92
N GLU A 216 17.84 54.57 -8.77
CA GLU A 216 16.85 53.59 -9.25
C GLU A 216 16.30 52.73 -8.10
N PHE A 217 17.15 52.25 -7.20
CA PHE A 217 16.71 51.52 -6.00
C PHE A 217 15.88 52.39 -5.05
N THR A 218 16.26 53.65 -4.86
CA THR A 218 15.48 54.58 -4.03
C THR A 218 14.09 54.80 -4.62
N LYS A 219 14.01 55.04 -5.93
CA LYS A 219 12.74 55.22 -6.64
C LYS A 219 11.86 53.97 -6.54
N SER A 220 12.41 52.79 -6.80
CA SER A 220 11.65 51.54 -6.72
C SER A 220 11.19 51.25 -5.29
N ARG A 221 11.99 51.56 -4.25
CA ARG A 221 11.59 51.38 -2.85
C ARG A 221 10.43 52.31 -2.46
N ILE A 222 10.50 53.59 -2.84
CA ILE A 222 9.44 54.57 -2.56
C ILE A 222 8.16 54.16 -3.28
N GLU A 223 8.25 53.83 -4.57
CA GLU A 223 7.07 53.43 -5.33
C GLU A 223 6.48 52.11 -4.83
N PHE A 224 7.31 51.14 -4.46
CA PHE A 224 6.84 49.89 -3.87
C PHE A 224 6.11 50.12 -2.55
N SER A 225 6.59 51.04 -1.71
CA SER A 225 5.92 51.42 -0.47
C SER A 225 4.55 52.04 -0.75
N ASN A 226 4.44 52.91 -1.76
CA ASN A 226 3.17 53.50 -2.19
C ASN A 226 2.20 52.43 -2.73
N VAL A 227 2.70 51.52 -3.56
CA VAL A 227 1.92 50.43 -4.15
C VAL A 227 1.44 49.44 -3.09
N LYS A 228 2.27 49.15 -2.07
CA LYS A 228 1.88 48.33 -0.92
C LYS A 228 0.77 48.98 -0.08
N LEU A 229 0.76 50.31 0.02
CA LEU A 229 -0.33 51.04 0.69
C LEU A 229 -1.63 51.01 -0.14
N LYS A 230 -1.54 51.14 -1.46
CA LYS A 230 -2.71 51.01 -2.36
C LYS A 230 -3.28 49.58 -2.34
N ASN A 231 -2.39 48.57 -2.37
CA ASN A 231 -2.73 47.16 -2.25
C ASN A 231 -3.78 46.67 -3.27
N THR A 232 -3.68 47.12 -4.52
CA THR A 232 -4.57 46.72 -5.62
C THR A 232 -3.77 46.00 -6.70
N VAL A 233 -4.46 45.21 -7.53
CA VAL A 233 -3.87 44.51 -8.68
C VAL A 233 -3.16 45.48 -9.61
N GLU A 234 -3.83 46.57 -10.00
CA GLU A 234 -3.31 47.55 -10.96
C GLU A 234 -2.05 48.25 -10.43
N ALA A 235 -2.00 48.51 -9.11
CA ALA A 235 -0.84 49.12 -8.49
C ALA A 235 0.39 48.21 -8.56
N PHE A 236 0.23 46.91 -8.27
CA PHE A 236 1.32 45.95 -8.34
C PHE A 236 1.74 45.65 -9.78
N GLU A 237 0.80 45.52 -10.72
CA GLU A 237 1.11 45.35 -12.15
C GLU A 237 1.92 46.51 -12.70
N SER A 238 1.49 47.74 -12.39
CA SER A 238 2.22 48.95 -12.77
C SER A 238 3.65 48.92 -12.22
N PHE A 239 3.82 48.60 -10.93
CA PHE A 239 5.15 48.50 -10.33
C PHE A 239 6.05 47.47 -11.02
N ILE A 240 5.53 46.26 -11.26
CA ILE A 240 6.26 45.17 -11.91
C ILE A 240 6.69 45.58 -13.32
N ASN A 241 5.83 46.27 -14.06
CA ASN A 241 6.10 46.72 -15.43
C ASN A 241 7.13 47.87 -15.46
N TYR A 242 7.04 48.83 -14.55
CA TYR A 242 7.97 49.96 -14.48
C TYR A 242 9.32 49.59 -13.85
N PHE A 243 9.37 48.61 -12.96
CA PHE A 243 10.57 48.22 -12.20
C PHE A 243 10.84 46.71 -12.24
N PRO A 244 10.99 46.08 -13.42
CA PRO A 244 11.11 44.62 -13.55
C PRO A 244 12.37 44.02 -12.89
N ASN A 245 13.39 44.84 -12.64
CA ASN A 245 14.65 44.44 -12.01
C ASN A 245 14.80 44.95 -10.57
N ALA A 246 13.72 45.46 -9.96
CA ALA A 246 13.79 45.94 -8.58
C ALA A 246 14.05 44.81 -7.59
N ILE A 247 14.73 45.14 -6.48
CA ILE A 247 14.95 44.21 -5.35
C ILE A 247 13.62 43.65 -4.82
N GLN A 248 12.55 44.46 -4.89
CA GLN A 248 11.22 44.13 -4.39
C GLN A 248 10.40 43.25 -5.35
N ILE A 249 10.92 42.91 -6.54
CA ILE A 249 10.10 42.29 -7.61
C ILE A 249 9.44 40.97 -7.18
N SER A 250 10.17 40.10 -6.48
CA SER A 250 9.64 38.83 -6.01
C SER A 250 8.48 39.02 -5.03
N GLU A 251 8.61 39.99 -4.12
CA GLU A 251 7.56 40.33 -3.16
C GLU A 251 6.38 41.02 -3.86
N ALA A 252 6.63 41.87 -4.86
CA ALA A 252 5.58 42.50 -5.65
C ALA A 252 4.70 41.48 -6.38
N HIS A 253 5.31 40.46 -7.00
CA HIS A 253 4.56 39.36 -7.62
C HIS A 253 3.76 38.55 -6.59
N ARG A 254 4.31 38.31 -5.39
CA ARG A 254 3.61 37.61 -4.31
C ARG A 254 2.38 38.40 -3.86
N LEU A 255 2.54 39.70 -3.60
CA LEU A 255 1.45 40.59 -3.20
C LEU A 255 0.42 40.82 -4.31
N LEU A 256 0.84 40.83 -5.58
CA LEU A 256 -0.06 40.85 -6.74
C LEU A 256 -1.02 39.64 -6.70
N VAL A 257 -0.50 38.44 -6.47
CA VAL A 257 -1.33 37.23 -6.34
C VAL A 257 -2.29 37.36 -5.17
N GLU A 258 -1.85 37.88 -4.02
CA GLU A 258 -2.73 38.08 -2.86
C GLU A 258 -3.85 39.10 -3.12
N ALA A 259 -3.54 40.21 -3.80
CA ALA A 259 -4.53 41.21 -4.19
C ALA A 259 -5.55 40.61 -5.17
N ALA A 260 -5.07 39.93 -6.21
CA ALA A 260 -5.93 39.30 -7.21
C ALA A 260 -6.81 38.17 -6.62
N GLU A 261 -6.27 37.39 -5.69
CA GLU A 261 -7.04 36.37 -4.96
C GLU A 261 -8.18 37.00 -4.16
N ARG A 262 -7.89 38.08 -3.41
CA ARG A 262 -8.89 38.80 -2.62
C ARG A 262 -10.03 39.33 -3.49
N ASP A 263 -9.71 39.87 -4.65
CA ASP A 263 -10.69 40.43 -5.59
C ASP A 263 -11.52 39.33 -6.25
N ALA A 264 -10.89 38.19 -6.58
CA ALA A 264 -11.57 37.02 -7.11
C ALA A 264 -12.53 36.38 -6.10
N LEU A 265 -12.12 36.24 -4.83
CA LEU A 265 -12.95 35.66 -3.77
C LEU A 265 -14.10 36.57 -3.36
N LYS A 266 -13.96 37.90 -3.45
CA LYS A 266 -15.06 38.86 -3.27
C LYS A 266 -16.06 38.85 -4.45
N SER A 267 -15.67 38.33 -5.62
CA SER A 267 -16.55 38.30 -6.78
C SER A 267 -17.58 37.19 -6.68
N PHE A 268 -18.83 37.51 -7.00
CA PHE A 268 -19.88 36.51 -7.19
C PHE A 268 -19.72 35.69 -8.48
N THR A 269 -18.97 36.18 -9.46
CA THR A 269 -18.85 35.52 -10.78
C THR A 269 -17.72 34.49 -10.84
N ASN A 270 -17.89 33.44 -11.63
CA ASN A 270 -16.84 32.46 -11.92
C ASN A 270 -15.74 33.00 -12.86
N THR A 271 -16.08 33.97 -13.72
CA THR A 271 -15.14 34.60 -14.65
C THR A 271 -13.93 35.22 -13.94
N LYS A 272 -14.16 36.05 -12.89
CA LYS A 272 -13.05 36.64 -12.13
C LYS A 272 -12.18 35.61 -11.42
N LYS A 273 -12.78 34.51 -10.95
CA LYS A 273 -12.04 33.41 -10.29
C LYS A 273 -11.14 32.65 -11.26
N ILE A 274 -11.61 32.43 -12.48
CA ILE A 274 -10.81 31.79 -13.54
C ILE A 274 -9.73 32.73 -14.07
N ILE A 275 -10.01 34.03 -14.20
CA ILE A 275 -8.99 35.05 -14.51
C ILE A 275 -7.88 35.02 -13.46
N PHE A 276 -8.22 35.05 -12.17
CA PHE A 276 -7.23 34.90 -11.10
C PHE A 276 -6.37 33.65 -11.27
N PHE A 277 -7.00 32.50 -11.52
CA PHE A 277 -6.29 31.25 -11.69
C PHE A 277 -5.30 31.28 -12.87
N ASN A 278 -5.75 31.72 -14.05
CA ASN A 278 -4.96 31.68 -15.27
C ASN A 278 -3.91 32.78 -15.39
N ASP A 279 -4.27 34.00 -14.99
CA ASP A 279 -3.50 35.19 -15.33
C ASP A 279 -2.62 35.63 -14.16
N TYR A 280 -2.96 35.22 -12.93
CA TYR A 280 -2.22 35.62 -11.72
C TYR A 280 -1.61 34.42 -10.99
N LEU A 281 -2.36 33.38 -10.65
CA LEU A 281 -1.82 32.29 -9.82
C LEU A 281 -0.79 31.43 -10.59
N ILE A 282 -1.13 30.96 -11.79
CA ILE A 282 -0.23 30.10 -12.58
C ILE A 282 1.03 30.84 -13.05
N PRO A 283 0.95 32.05 -13.66
CA PRO A 283 2.14 32.73 -14.17
C PRO A 283 3.12 33.14 -13.07
N ASN A 284 2.62 33.38 -11.86
CA ASN A 284 3.42 33.81 -10.72
C ASN A 284 3.85 32.65 -9.79
N LYS A 285 3.62 31.39 -10.18
CA LYS A 285 3.96 30.21 -9.38
C LYS A 285 5.39 30.23 -8.82
N LYS A 286 6.38 30.69 -9.61
CA LYS A 286 7.80 30.73 -9.20
C LYS A 286 8.09 31.69 -8.04
N TYR A 287 7.18 32.62 -7.74
CA TYR A 287 7.29 33.58 -6.64
C TYR A 287 6.54 33.13 -5.37
N LEU A 288 5.90 31.96 -5.42
CA LEU A 288 5.15 31.39 -4.31
C LEU A 288 5.88 30.15 -3.78
N SER A 289 5.66 29.83 -2.50
CA SER A 289 6.05 28.51 -2.00
C SER A 289 5.14 27.44 -2.60
N ASN A 290 5.63 26.20 -2.72
CA ASN A 290 4.81 25.08 -3.22
C ASN A 290 3.53 24.87 -2.40
N ILE A 291 3.60 25.07 -1.08
CA ILE A 291 2.47 24.95 -0.16
C ILE A 291 1.46 26.06 -0.43
N ASP A 292 1.92 27.31 -0.53
CA ASP A 292 1.04 28.46 -0.73
C ASP A 292 0.34 28.40 -2.09
N PHE A 293 1.07 28.06 -3.16
CA PHE A 293 0.48 27.81 -4.48
C PHE A 293 -0.60 26.71 -4.44
N SER A 294 -0.31 25.58 -3.79
CA SER A 294 -1.24 24.45 -3.71
C SER A 294 -2.51 24.81 -2.93
N ASN A 295 -2.37 25.55 -1.83
CA ASN A 295 -3.49 26.00 -1.01
C ASN A 295 -4.38 26.99 -1.78
N LYS A 296 -3.78 27.99 -2.44
CA LYS A 296 -4.52 28.97 -3.26
C LYS A 296 -5.24 28.31 -4.43
N LYS A 297 -4.58 27.34 -5.10
CA LYS A 297 -5.19 26.54 -6.17
C LYS A 297 -6.40 25.74 -5.65
N ALA A 298 -6.24 25.03 -4.54
CA ALA A 298 -7.33 24.25 -3.96
C ALA A 298 -8.51 25.14 -3.53
N LEU A 299 -8.21 26.27 -2.89
CA LEU A 299 -9.22 27.23 -2.44
C LEU A 299 -10.03 27.79 -3.62
N ILE A 300 -9.37 28.30 -4.66
CA ILE A 300 -10.09 28.88 -5.79
C ILE A 300 -10.92 27.85 -6.55
N ILE A 301 -10.38 26.64 -6.80
CA ILE A 301 -11.13 25.56 -7.46
C ILE A 301 -12.35 25.16 -6.63
N SER A 302 -12.21 25.00 -5.32
CA SER A 302 -13.34 24.69 -4.43
C SER A 302 -14.42 25.78 -4.43
N THR A 303 -14.01 27.04 -4.55
CA THR A 303 -14.92 28.19 -4.58
C THR A 303 -15.67 28.26 -5.91
N ILE A 304 -15.00 27.99 -7.04
CA ILE A 304 -15.66 27.90 -8.36
C ILE A 304 -16.68 26.76 -8.36
N LEU A 305 -16.32 25.58 -7.83
CA LEU A 305 -17.24 24.43 -7.76
C LEU A 305 -18.52 24.80 -6.98
N LYS A 306 -18.37 25.37 -5.78
CA LYS A 306 -19.50 25.80 -4.95
C LYS A 306 -20.34 26.87 -5.63
N ALA A 307 -19.71 27.84 -6.30
CA ALA A 307 -20.43 28.89 -7.01
C ALA A 307 -21.26 28.33 -8.16
N ILE A 308 -20.70 27.43 -8.98
CA ILE A 308 -21.45 26.74 -10.04
C ILE A 308 -22.63 25.97 -9.45
N GLU A 309 -22.39 25.18 -8.41
CA GLU A 309 -23.43 24.37 -7.74
C GLU A 309 -24.59 25.24 -7.25
N ILE A 310 -24.30 26.36 -6.56
CA ILE A 310 -25.31 27.31 -6.10
C ILE A 310 -26.01 27.99 -7.28
N GLU A 311 -25.26 28.40 -8.30
CA GLU A 311 -25.81 29.09 -9.48
C GLU A 311 -26.77 28.20 -10.26
N ILE A 312 -26.59 26.88 -10.30
CA ILE A 312 -27.45 25.98 -11.07
C ILE A 312 -28.47 25.23 -10.23
N ALA A 313 -28.35 25.25 -8.91
CA ALA A 313 -29.31 24.61 -7.99
C ALA A 313 -30.74 25.10 -8.26
N ASN A 314 -31.68 24.16 -8.34
CA ASN A 314 -33.11 24.40 -8.57
C ASN A 314 -33.46 25.16 -9.87
N LYS A 315 -32.52 25.31 -10.81
CA LYS A 315 -32.78 25.90 -12.12
C LYS A 315 -33.37 24.87 -13.09
N ASP A 316 -34.17 25.37 -14.04
CA ASP A 316 -34.69 24.58 -15.14
C ASP A 316 -33.60 24.24 -16.17
N LEU A 317 -33.89 23.28 -17.06
CA LEU A 317 -32.92 22.78 -18.04
C LEU A 317 -32.40 23.88 -18.97
N ILE A 318 -33.25 24.84 -19.35
CA ILE A 318 -32.90 25.97 -20.22
C ILE A 318 -31.87 26.87 -19.53
N SER A 319 -32.11 27.21 -18.26
CA SER A 319 -31.17 28.03 -17.51
C SER A 319 -29.86 27.29 -17.25
N VAL A 320 -29.89 25.98 -16.97
CA VAL A 320 -28.66 25.19 -16.80
C VAL A 320 -27.86 25.14 -18.11
N LYS A 321 -28.51 24.99 -19.27
CA LYS A 321 -27.87 25.08 -20.60
C LYS A 321 -27.17 26.41 -20.82
N SER A 322 -27.82 27.53 -20.47
CA SER A 322 -27.23 28.87 -20.57
C SER A 322 -25.98 28.99 -19.67
N ASN A 323 -26.05 28.50 -18.44
CA ASN A 323 -24.90 28.50 -17.51
C ASN A 323 -23.76 27.60 -18.01
N TYR A 324 -24.08 26.43 -18.58
CA TYR A 324 -23.08 25.54 -19.16
C TYR A 324 -22.37 26.19 -20.36
N SER A 325 -23.12 26.86 -21.22
CA SER A 325 -22.56 27.59 -22.38
C SER A 325 -21.59 28.67 -21.92
N ASN A 326 -21.98 29.47 -20.92
CA ASN A 326 -21.09 30.48 -20.31
C ASN A 326 -19.84 29.83 -19.70
N TYR A 327 -20.00 28.74 -18.94
CA TYR A 327 -18.88 27.97 -18.40
C TYR A 327 -17.95 27.43 -19.48
N ASN A 328 -18.49 27.03 -20.63
CA ASN A 328 -17.69 26.45 -21.69
C ASN A 328 -16.85 27.49 -22.45
N LEU A 329 -17.30 28.75 -22.47
CA LEU A 329 -16.56 29.88 -23.04
C LEU A 329 -15.40 30.35 -22.17
N LEU A 330 -15.33 29.92 -20.90
CA LEU A 330 -14.24 30.31 -20.00
C LEU A 330 -12.92 29.69 -20.47
N ASN A 331 -11.84 30.47 -20.45
CA ASN A 331 -10.51 29.98 -20.75
C ASN A 331 -10.07 29.00 -19.65
N LYS A 332 -10.05 27.71 -19.95
CA LYS A 332 -9.75 26.65 -18.97
C LYS A 332 -8.38 26.00 -19.20
N LYS A 333 -7.51 26.61 -20.01
CA LYS A 333 -6.24 26.02 -20.50
C LYS A 333 -5.34 25.46 -19.39
N ASN A 334 -5.30 26.11 -18.23
CA ASN A 334 -4.39 25.73 -17.14
C ASN A 334 -5.08 24.89 -16.04
N ILE A 335 -6.38 24.61 -16.17
CA ILE A 335 -7.12 23.81 -15.19
C ILE A 335 -6.89 22.33 -15.51
N ASP A 336 -6.50 21.55 -14.51
CA ASP A 336 -6.22 20.13 -14.68
C ASP A 336 -7.49 19.36 -15.06
N LEU A 337 -7.33 18.29 -15.85
CA LEU A 337 -8.45 17.44 -16.29
C LEU A 337 -9.27 16.88 -15.11
N SER A 338 -8.63 16.56 -13.98
CA SER A 338 -9.33 16.08 -12.79
C SER A 338 -10.29 17.12 -12.20
N ASP A 339 -9.93 18.40 -12.25
CA ASP A 339 -10.79 19.48 -11.75
C ASP A 339 -11.89 19.81 -12.78
N LEU A 340 -11.57 19.75 -14.08
CA LEU A 340 -12.56 19.82 -15.17
C LEU A 340 -13.64 18.74 -15.07
N ASN A 341 -13.25 17.52 -14.71
CA ASN A 341 -14.19 16.44 -14.48
C ASN A 341 -15.13 16.76 -13.30
N LYS A 342 -14.62 17.29 -12.18
CA LYS A 342 -15.47 17.70 -11.04
C LYS A 342 -16.50 18.76 -11.44
N PHE A 343 -16.12 19.74 -12.25
CA PHE A 343 -17.08 20.73 -12.76
C PHE A 343 -18.15 20.07 -13.63
N SER A 344 -17.73 19.18 -14.53
CA SER A 344 -18.65 18.44 -15.42
C SER A 344 -19.64 17.58 -14.62
N GLU A 345 -19.19 16.94 -13.53
CA GLU A 345 -20.07 16.17 -12.65
C GLU A 345 -21.21 16.99 -12.04
N ILE A 346 -20.96 18.25 -11.67
CA ILE A 346 -21.99 19.13 -11.11
C ILE A 346 -23.11 19.36 -12.13
N PHE A 347 -22.73 19.70 -13.37
CA PHE A 347 -23.71 19.87 -14.45
C PHE A 347 -24.45 18.57 -14.75
N GLN A 348 -23.74 17.45 -14.87
CA GLN A 348 -24.35 16.13 -15.12
C GLN A 348 -25.40 15.79 -14.06
N ARG A 349 -25.09 15.98 -12.76
CA ARG A 349 -26.03 15.74 -11.66
C ARG A 349 -27.27 16.63 -11.78
N GLN A 350 -27.09 17.92 -12.07
CA GLN A 350 -28.21 18.86 -12.14
C GLN A 350 -29.16 18.61 -13.30
N ILE A 351 -28.65 18.17 -14.46
CA ILE A 351 -29.48 17.93 -15.65
C ILE A 351 -30.07 16.52 -15.72
N SER A 352 -29.55 15.55 -14.96
CA SER A 352 -29.96 14.14 -15.08
C SER A 352 -31.45 13.92 -14.78
N ASN A 353 -31.98 14.50 -13.68
CA ASN A 353 -33.40 14.34 -13.34
C ASN A 353 -34.35 14.94 -14.41
N PRO A 354 -34.16 16.20 -14.88
CA PRO A 354 -34.93 16.73 -16.01
C PRO A 354 -34.84 15.86 -17.27
N LEU A 355 -33.63 15.41 -17.62
CA LEU A 355 -33.41 14.59 -18.82
C LEU A 355 -34.01 13.18 -18.69
N PHE A 356 -34.09 12.62 -17.48
CA PHE A 356 -34.81 11.36 -17.24
C PHE A 356 -36.30 11.48 -17.59
N SER A 357 -36.91 12.62 -17.32
CA SER A 357 -38.31 12.88 -17.71
C SER A 357 -38.50 12.94 -19.23
N GLU A 358 -37.47 13.34 -19.98
CA GLU A 358 -37.46 13.25 -21.45
C GLU A 358 -37.22 11.80 -21.92
N LEU A 359 -36.30 11.06 -21.29
CA LEU A 359 -36.05 9.63 -21.58
C LEU A 359 -37.32 8.77 -21.45
N LEU A 360 -38.18 9.06 -20.48
CA LEU A 360 -39.48 8.37 -20.30
C LEU A 360 -40.41 8.45 -21.51
N LYS A 361 -40.19 9.40 -22.44
CA LYS A 361 -41.00 9.60 -23.64
C LYS A 361 -40.51 8.80 -24.84
N ILE A 362 -39.27 8.32 -24.81
CA ILE A 362 -38.61 7.62 -25.93
C ILE A 362 -39.18 6.21 -26.09
N ARG A 363 -39.48 5.82 -27.33
CA ARG A 363 -40.04 4.52 -27.71
C ARG A 363 -39.22 3.83 -28.80
N THR A 364 -38.42 4.57 -29.57
CA THR A 364 -37.62 4.03 -30.68
C THR A 364 -36.14 4.42 -30.61
N ASN A 365 -35.28 3.66 -31.31
CA ASN A 365 -33.85 3.97 -31.40
C ASN A 365 -33.60 5.33 -32.09
N GLN A 366 -34.42 5.70 -33.07
CA GLN A 366 -34.29 6.99 -33.77
C GLN A 366 -34.60 8.17 -32.84
N GLU A 367 -35.63 8.06 -32.00
CA GLU A 367 -35.93 9.06 -30.96
C GLU A 367 -34.80 9.19 -29.94
N GLN A 368 -34.17 8.07 -29.55
CA GLN A 368 -33.01 8.11 -28.65
C GLN A 368 -31.81 8.80 -29.28
N LEU A 369 -31.48 8.48 -30.54
CA LEU A 369 -30.39 9.15 -31.25
C LEU A 369 -30.64 10.66 -31.36
N ALA A 370 -31.86 11.07 -31.72
CA ALA A 370 -32.24 12.49 -31.77
C ALA A 370 -32.13 13.18 -30.39
N PHE A 371 -32.52 12.48 -29.32
CA PHE A 371 -32.37 12.95 -27.95
C PHE A 371 -30.89 13.12 -27.55
N GLU A 372 -30.05 12.13 -27.84
CA GLU A 372 -28.62 12.20 -27.56
C GLU A 372 -27.93 13.32 -28.37
N ASP A 373 -28.29 13.48 -29.64
CA ASP A 373 -27.74 14.54 -30.49
C ASP A 373 -28.15 15.93 -30.01
N LYS A 374 -29.41 16.10 -29.56
CA LYS A 374 -29.85 17.33 -28.89
C LYS A 374 -29.00 17.61 -27.65
N ILE A 375 -28.72 16.61 -26.83
CA ILE A 375 -27.86 16.78 -25.64
C ILE A 375 -26.42 17.13 -26.02
N ARG A 376 -25.84 16.48 -27.04
CA ARG A 376 -24.48 16.81 -27.52
C ARG A 376 -24.39 18.24 -28.02
N ASN A 377 -25.45 18.74 -28.66
CA ASN A 377 -25.54 20.11 -29.13
C ASN A 377 -25.75 21.11 -27.98
N ASP A 378 -26.61 20.78 -27.01
CA ASP A 378 -26.94 21.63 -25.87
C ASP A 378 -25.79 21.69 -24.85
N PHE A 379 -25.06 20.58 -24.69
CA PHE A 379 -23.96 20.41 -23.74
C PHE A 379 -22.71 19.80 -24.40
N PRO A 380 -22.04 20.53 -25.30
CA PRO A 380 -20.87 20.02 -26.03
C PRO A 380 -19.75 19.60 -25.08
N ASN A 381 -19.21 18.40 -25.28
CA ASN A 381 -18.14 17.80 -24.48
C ASN A 381 -18.51 17.37 -23.05
N LEU A 382 -19.74 17.59 -22.57
CA LEU A 382 -20.13 17.22 -21.21
C LEU A 382 -20.07 15.71 -20.95
N PHE A 383 -20.28 14.89 -21.99
CA PHE A 383 -20.39 13.43 -21.91
C PHE A 383 -19.37 12.67 -22.78
N ASN A 384 -18.29 13.31 -23.26
CA ASN A 384 -17.38 12.72 -24.27
C ASN A 384 -16.82 11.33 -23.94
N ASN A 385 -16.73 10.98 -22.67
CA ASN A 385 -16.14 9.71 -22.21
C ASN A 385 -17.19 8.74 -21.62
N SER A 386 -18.48 8.97 -21.85
CA SER A 386 -19.55 8.15 -21.26
C SER A 386 -20.78 8.03 -22.16
N ASN A 387 -21.47 6.90 -22.10
CA ASN A 387 -22.79 6.78 -22.71
C ASN A 387 -23.77 7.73 -22.02
N ILE A 388 -24.38 8.65 -22.78
CA ILE A 388 -25.26 9.72 -22.27
C ILE A 388 -26.44 9.12 -21.50
N VAL A 389 -27.09 8.10 -22.06
CA VAL A 389 -28.27 7.47 -21.49
C VAL A 389 -27.94 6.76 -20.18
N VAL A 390 -26.85 5.97 -20.16
CA VAL A 390 -26.37 5.31 -18.94
C VAL A 390 -26.02 6.35 -17.88
N ASN A 391 -25.32 7.43 -18.23
CA ASN A 391 -24.94 8.49 -17.29
C ASN A 391 -26.17 9.15 -16.65
N ILE A 392 -27.18 9.50 -17.44
CA ILE A 392 -28.45 10.04 -16.94
C ILE A 392 -29.13 9.05 -15.99
N LEU A 393 -29.23 7.77 -16.36
CA LEU A 393 -29.85 6.76 -15.51
C LEU A 393 -29.10 6.57 -14.19
N THR A 394 -27.77 6.54 -14.21
CA THR A 394 -26.96 6.35 -13.00
C THR A 394 -27.04 7.55 -12.06
N ARG A 395 -27.09 8.78 -12.60
CA ARG A 395 -27.06 10.01 -11.80
C ARG A 395 -28.42 10.55 -11.38
N SER A 396 -29.50 10.15 -12.03
CA SER A 396 -30.84 10.53 -11.61
C SER A 396 -31.19 9.93 -10.25
N ILE A 397 -31.72 10.77 -9.37
CA ILE A 397 -32.07 10.41 -7.98
C ILE A 397 -33.58 10.24 -7.76
N ASP A 398 -34.40 10.62 -8.73
CA ASP A 398 -35.86 10.48 -8.68
C ASP A 398 -36.37 9.71 -9.92
N LYS A 399 -35.87 8.48 -10.09
CA LYS A 399 -36.32 7.62 -11.19
C LYS A 399 -37.62 6.92 -10.83
N ASN A 400 -38.67 7.20 -11.59
CA ASN A 400 -39.94 6.50 -11.49
C ASN A 400 -40.54 6.30 -12.89
N GLY A 401 -41.04 5.10 -13.17
CA GLY A 401 -41.66 4.74 -14.44
C GLY A 401 -40.80 3.84 -15.33
N ARG A 402 -41.33 3.55 -16.52
CA ARG A 402 -40.77 2.61 -17.49
C ARG A 402 -40.02 3.35 -18.60
N VAL A 403 -38.75 3.02 -18.78
CA VAL A 403 -37.84 3.56 -19.80
C VAL A 403 -37.47 2.45 -20.78
N VAL A 404 -37.39 2.81 -22.06
CA VAL A 404 -36.83 1.94 -23.10
C VAL A 404 -35.54 2.58 -23.58
N ILE A 405 -34.43 1.85 -23.51
CA ILE A 405 -33.13 2.31 -24.00
C ILE A 405 -32.63 1.38 -25.10
N PHE A 406 -31.81 1.91 -26.00
CA PHE A 406 -31.28 1.26 -27.18
C PHE A 406 -29.77 1.39 -27.23
N ASN A 407 -29.08 0.33 -27.65
CA ASN A 407 -27.61 0.30 -27.79
C ASN A 407 -26.85 0.85 -26.56
N ALA A 408 -27.40 0.62 -25.36
CA ALA A 408 -26.91 1.12 -24.09
C ALA A 408 -27.15 0.07 -23.02
N ASP A 409 -26.15 -0.15 -22.17
CA ASP A 409 -26.16 -1.22 -21.18
C ASP A 409 -26.17 -0.67 -19.75
N TYR A 410 -27.37 -0.42 -19.23
CA TYR A 410 -27.54 0.03 -17.85
C TYR A 410 -27.46 -1.14 -16.87
N LEU A 411 -28.08 -2.28 -17.18
CA LEU A 411 -28.16 -3.41 -16.25
C LEU A 411 -26.78 -3.95 -15.86
N SER A 412 -25.83 -4.04 -16.80
CA SER A 412 -24.48 -4.45 -16.43
C SER A 412 -23.82 -3.46 -15.47
N SER A 413 -24.02 -2.16 -15.71
CA SER A 413 -23.48 -1.12 -14.83
C SER A 413 -24.12 -1.11 -13.44
N ASP A 414 -25.42 -1.37 -13.32
CA ASP A 414 -26.14 -1.33 -12.04
C ASP A 414 -25.87 -2.56 -11.17
N PHE A 415 -25.67 -3.74 -11.78
CA PHE A 415 -25.47 -5.00 -11.05
C PHE A 415 -24.01 -5.41 -10.84
N PHE A 416 -23.11 -5.08 -11.77
CA PHE A 416 -21.72 -5.56 -11.72
C PHE A 416 -20.69 -4.50 -11.33
N ASP A 417 -21.09 -3.22 -11.20
CA ASP A 417 -20.24 -2.21 -10.58
C ASP A 417 -20.16 -2.47 -9.06
N PRO A 418 -18.96 -2.74 -8.49
CA PRO A 418 -18.79 -3.02 -7.06
C PRO A 418 -19.25 -1.89 -6.12
N SER A 419 -19.33 -0.66 -6.63
CA SER A 419 -19.81 0.50 -5.87
C SER A 419 -21.34 0.57 -5.79
N LEU A 420 -22.04 -0.02 -6.76
CA LEU A 420 -23.51 -0.02 -6.88
C LEU A 420 -24.16 -1.36 -6.51
N SER A 421 -23.44 -2.48 -6.68
CA SER A 421 -23.96 -3.85 -6.50
C SER A 421 -24.47 -4.16 -5.09
N LYS A 422 -24.11 -3.37 -4.08
CA LYS A 422 -24.66 -3.46 -2.71
C LYS A 422 -26.13 -3.06 -2.59
N LYS A 423 -26.69 -2.43 -3.63
CA LYS A 423 -28.09 -1.95 -3.65
C LYS A 423 -29.09 -3.10 -3.67
N TYR A 424 -28.75 -4.24 -4.26
CA TYR A 424 -29.64 -5.39 -4.42
C TYR A 424 -29.17 -6.58 -3.57
N LYS A 425 -30.12 -7.42 -3.13
CA LYS A 425 -29.83 -8.60 -2.28
C LYS A 425 -29.16 -9.74 -3.06
N ASN A 426 -29.32 -9.76 -4.38
CA ASN A 426 -28.72 -10.73 -5.29
C ASN A 426 -28.43 -10.08 -6.65
N SER A 427 -27.60 -10.76 -7.45
CA SER A 427 -27.20 -10.31 -8.79
C SER A 427 -27.64 -11.34 -9.83
N PRO A 428 -27.99 -10.90 -11.05
CA PRO A 428 -28.42 -11.80 -12.08
C PRO A 428 -27.25 -12.58 -12.67
N SER A 429 -27.54 -13.71 -13.29
CA SER A 429 -26.51 -14.49 -13.97
C SER A 429 -26.12 -13.81 -15.29
N SER A 430 -24.82 -13.58 -15.51
CA SER A 430 -24.29 -13.01 -16.78
C SER A 430 -24.31 -14.01 -17.94
N THR A 431 -24.48 -15.31 -17.63
CA THR A 431 -24.57 -16.38 -18.62
C THR A 431 -25.58 -17.45 -18.19
N PHE A 432 -26.31 -18.02 -19.14
CA PHE A 432 -27.14 -19.21 -18.95
C PHE A 432 -26.70 -20.34 -19.90
N LYS A 433 -26.56 -21.57 -19.40
CA LYS A 433 -26.15 -22.72 -20.23
C LYS A 433 -27.39 -23.45 -20.76
N TYR A 434 -27.51 -23.59 -22.07
CA TYR A 434 -28.58 -24.34 -22.73
C TYR A 434 -28.03 -25.21 -23.86
N LYS A 435 -28.27 -26.52 -23.80
CA LYS A 435 -27.80 -27.52 -24.80
C LYS A 435 -26.29 -27.42 -25.13
N GLY A 436 -25.48 -27.15 -24.11
CA GLY A 436 -24.02 -27.00 -24.26
C GLY A 436 -23.57 -25.62 -24.77
N ASN A 437 -24.50 -24.72 -25.14
CA ASN A 437 -24.20 -23.34 -25.50
C ASN A 437 -24.34 -22.42 -24.29
N SER A 438 -23.49 -21.40 -24.19
CA SER A 438 -23.61 -20.32 -23.21
C SER A 438 -24.34 -19.14 -23.84
N ILE A 439 -25.47 -18.75 -23.27
CA ILE A 439 -26.26 -17.58 -23.65
C ILE A 439 -25.79 -16.41 -22.78
N LEU A 440 -25.24 -15.37 -23.40
CA LEU A 440 -24.85 -14.13 -22.73
C LEU A 440 -26.09 -13.28 -22.45
N THR A 441 -26.26 -12.80 -21.23
CA THR A 441 -27.52 -12.17 -20.81
C THR A 441 -27.48 -10.65 -20.78
N PHE A 442 -26.31 -10.01 -20.80
CA PHE A 442 -26.17 -8.55 -20.71
C PHE A 442 -25.17 -7.92 -21.69
N GLU A 443 -24.41 -8.69 -22.48
CA GLU A 443 -23.32 -8.14 -23.29
C GLU A 443 -23.80 -7.46 -24.59
N ASN A 444 -23.54 -6.16 -24.75
CA ASN A 444 -23.87 -5.36 -25.95
C ASN A 444 -25.37 -5.39 -26.33
N PRO A 445 -26.28 -4.99 -25.43
CA PRO A 445 -27.72 -5.01 -25.68
C PRO A 445 -28.12 -4.04 -26.78
N VAL A 446 -28.99 -4.51 -27.69
CA VAL A 446 -29.60 -3.63 -28.71
C VAL A 446 -30.78 -2.86 -28.12
N LYS A 447 -31.42 -3.39 -27.07
CA LYS A 447 -32.53 -2.75 -26.36
C LYS A 447 -32.64 -3.28 -24.93
N GLN A 448 -32.87 -2.40 -23.97
CA GLN A 448 -33.28 -2.73 -22.61
C GLN A 448 -34.60 -2.04 -22.29
N ILE A 449 -35.49 -2.75 -21.60
CA ILE A 449 -36.70 -2.19 -21.00
C ILE A 449 -36.50 -2.21 -19.50
N LEU A 450 -36.49 -1.02 -18.91
CA LEU A 450 -36.17 -0.79 -17.52
C LEU A 450 -37.38 -0.17 -16.83
N THR A 451 -37.74 -0.69 -15.67
CA THR A 451 -38.85 -0.19 -14.87
C THR A 451 -38.32 0.22 -13.50
N PHE A 452 -38.51 1.50 -13.16
CA PHE A 452 -38.06 2.08 -11.91
C PHE A 452 -39.26 2.42 -11.01
N SER A 453 -39.09 2.20 -9.72
CA SER A 453 -39.97 2.69 -8.66
C SER A 453 -39.09 3.19 -7.53
N GLN A 454 -39.36 4.39 -7.00
CA GLN A 454 -38.59 4.98 -5.90
C GLN A 454 -37.06 4.93 -6.14
N ASN A 455 -36.61 5.28 -7.34
CA ASN A 455 -35.19 5.32 -7.76
C ASN A 455 -34.47 3.96 -7.85
N VAL A 456 -35.20 2.84 -7.77
CA VAL A 456 -34.63 1.48 -7.86
C VAL A 456 -35.31 0.66 -8.95
N LEU A 457 -34.60 -0.33 -9.51
CA LEU A 457 -35.23 -1.26 -10.45
C LEU A 457 -36.33 -2.05 -9.72
N SER A 458 -37.48 -2.19 -10.38
CA SER A 458 -38.67 -2.84 -9.83
C SER A 458 -39.51 -3.45 -10.96
N ALA A 459 -40.31 -4.46 -10.66
CA ALA A 459 -41.05 -5.24 -11.64
C ALA A 459 -40.11 -5.88 -12.68
N VAL A 460 -40.58 -6.00 -13.94
CA VAL A 460 -39.87 -6.74 -14.99
C VAL A 460 -38.89 -5.83 -15.74
N GLN A 461 -37.65 -6.29 -15.83
CA GLN A 461 -36.62 -5.75 -16.71
C GLN A 461 -36.45 -6.71 -17.89
N GLU A 462 -36.37 -6.20 -19.11
CA GLU A 462 -36.17 -7.02 -20.30
C GLU A 462 -34.88 -6.64 -21.01
N ASN A 463 -34.10 -7.63 -21.42
CA ASN A 463 -32.89 -7.41 -22.19
C ASN A 463 -32.95 -8.09 -23.57
N TYR A 464 -32.64 -7.33 -24.60
CA TYR A 464 -32.67 -7.75 -26.00
C TYR A 464 -31.27 -7.65 -26.61
N LEU A 465 -30.86 -8.71 -27.32
CA LEU A 465 -29.63 -8.76 -28.10
C LEU A 465 -29.95 -8.93 -29.59
N LYS A 466 -28.91 -8.97 -30.43
CA LYS A 466 -29.04 -9.29 -31.85
C LYS A 466 -29.64 -10.69 -32.00
N GLY A 467 -30.95 -10.76 -32.26
CA GLY A 467 -31.71 -12.02 -32.29
C GLY A 467 -33.04 -11.99 -31.52
N GLY A 468 -33.25 -10.98 -30.66
CA GLY A 468 -34.52 -10.75 -29.96
C GLY A 468 -34.37 -10.71 -28.44
N LEU A 469 -35.44 -11.07 -27.72
CA LEU A 469 -35.45 -11.13 -26.25
C LEU A 469 -34.52 -12.25 -25.79
N ILE A 470 -33.64 -11.97 -24.82
CA ILE A 470 -32.70 -12.96 -24.27
C ILE A 470 -32.90 -13.19 -22.78
N SER A 471 -33.25 -12.16 -22.01
CA SER A 471 -33.53 -12.34 -20.59
C SER A 471 -34.62 -11.42 -20.08
N LYS A 472 -35.33 -11.91 -19.05
CA LYS A 472 -36.22 -11.11 -18.21
C LYS A 472 -35.84 -11.27 -16.76
N LEU A 473 -35.76 -10.17 -16.02
CA LEU A 473 -35.48 -10.14 -14.59
C LEU A 473 -36.72 -9.60 -13.88
N ASN A 474 -37.31 -10.38 -12.97
CA ASN A 474 -38.39 -9.87 -12.13
C ASN A 474 -37.83 -9.45 -10.77
N ILE A 475 -37.96 -8.16 -10.46
CA ILE A 475 -37.38 -7.53 -9.27
C ILE A 475 -38.48 -7.00 -8.37
N ASP A 476 -38.43 -7.36 -7.09
CA ASP A 476 -39.31 -6.84 -6.05
C ASP A 476 -38.50 -6.65 -4.76
N ASP A 477 -38.79 -5.59 -4.01
CA ASP A 477 -38.09 -5.24 -2.76
C ASP A 477 -36.54 -5.43 -2.83
N LEU A 478 -35.93 -4.83 -3.87
CA LEU A 478 -34.48 -4.88 -4.15
C LEU A 478 -33.91 -6.28 -4.35
N LYS A 479 -34.77 -7.24 -4.75
CA LYS A 479 -34.42 -8.64 -4.93
C LYS A 479 -34.92 -9.14 -6.28
N ILE A 480 -34.07 -9.88 -6.98
CA ILE A 480 -34.49 -10.67 -8.14
C ILE A 480 -35.26 -11.88 -7.62
N ILE A 481 -36.57 -11.95 -7.92
CA ILE A 481 -37.44 -13.07 -7.56
C ILE A 481 -37.24 -14.24 -8.54
N ASN A 482 -37.14 -13.93 -9.83
CA ASN A 482 -36.90 -14.91 -10.87
C ASN A 482 -36.22 -14.29 -12.09
N GLU A 483 -35.61 -15.17 -12.89
CA GLU A 483 -34.98 -14.84 -14.16
C GLU A 483 -35.45 -15.81 -15.24
N GLU A 484 -35.91 -15.28 -16.36
CA GLU A 484 -36.26 -16.06 -17.53
C GLU A 484 -35.20 -15.87 -18.63
N TYR A 485 -34.83 -16.95 -19.31
CA TYR A 485 -33.86 -16.95 -20.40
C TYR A 485 -34.49 -17.43 -21.70
N PHE A 486 -34.15 -16.77 -22.79
CA PHE A 486 -34.72 -16.98 -24.09
C PHE A 486 -33.64 -17.29 -25.12
N PHE A 487 -33.93 -18.24 -26.01
CA PHE A 487 -33.11 -18.58 -27.17
C PHE A 487 -34.03 -18.63 -28.40
N ASN A 488 -33.68 -17.88 -29.46
CA ASN A 488 -34.55 -17.69 -30.63
C ASN A 488 -35.98 -17.27 -30.24
N ASN A 489 -36.13 -16.32 -29.31
CA ASN A 489 -37.41 -15.84 -28.75
C ASN A 489 -38.28 -16.89 -28.06
N SER A 490 -37.76 -18.09 -27.78
CA SER A 490 -38.46 -19.13 -27.02
C SER A 490 -37.88 -19.23 -25.61
N LEU A 491 -38.74 -19.38 -24.60
CA LEU A 491 -38.30 -19.63 -23.22
C LEU A 491 -37.52 -20.95 -23.16
N VAL A 492 -36.32 -20.92 -22.61
CA VAL A 492 -35.44 -22.09 -22.46
C VAL A 492 -34.99 -22.33 -21.02
N GLY A 493 -35.07 -21.33 -20.16
CA GLY A 493 -34.67 -21.42 -18.75
C GLY A 493 -35.47 -20.49 -17.86
N HIS A 494 -35.73 -20.90 -16.63
CA HIS A 494 -36.40 -20.08 -15.62
C HIS A 494 -35.80 -20.37 -14.23
N ASN A 495 -35.03 -19.43 -13.68
CA ASN A 495 -34.42 -19.52 -12.36
C ASN A 495 -35.31 -18.88 -11.30
N PHE A 496 -35.32 -19.48 -10.10
CA PHE A 496 -36.09 -19.00 -8.95
C PHE A 496 -35.19 -18.75 -7.74
N TYR A 497 -35.52 -17.73 -6.95
CA TYR A 497 -34.76 -17.29 -5.79
C TYR A 497 -35.62 -17.19 -4.53
N ASP A 498 -35.05 -17.58 -3.38
CA ASP A 498 -35.71 -17.51 -2.07
C ASP A 498 -35.85 -16.07 -1.57
N SER A 499 -36.54 -15.85 -0.45
CA SER A 499 -36.74 -14.51 0.15
C SER A 499 -35.43 -13.76 0.46
N ASN A 500 -34.31 -14.46 0.60
CA ASN A 500 -32.99 -13.89 0.87
C ASN A 500 -32.18 -13.63 -0.41
N GLY A 501 -32.73 -13.96 -1.59
CA GLY A 501 -32.04 -13.82 -2.88
C GLY A 501 -31.15 -15.01 -3.24
N SER A 502 -31.19 -16.10 -2.47
CA SER A 502 -30.42 -17.32 -2.74
C SER A 502 -31.08 -18.14 -3.85
N TYR A 503 -30.26 -18.67 -4.76
CA TYR A 503 -30.73 -19.55 -5.83
C TYR A 503 -31.39 -20.82 -5.27
N LEU A 504 -32.58 -21.14 -5.76
CA LEU A 504 -33.35 -22.32 -5.38
C LEU A 504 -33.23 -23.43 -6.43
N TYR A 505 -33.80 -23.21 -7.60
CA TYR A 505 -33.89 -24.19 -8.68
C TYR A 505 -34.08 -23.50 -10.05
N THR A 506 -33.93 -24.30 -11.11
CA THR A 506 -34.13 -23.89 -12.50
C THR A 506 -35.12 -24.85 -13.17
N TYR A 507 -36.03 -24.31 -13.98
CA TYR A 507 -36.75 -25.08 -14.99
C TYR A 507 -36.13 -24.88 -16.36
N GLU A 508 -35.92 -25.98 -17.08
CA GLU A 508 -35.49 -25.97 -18.48
C GLU A 508 -36.68 -26.22 -19.40
N TYR A 509 -36.72 -25.52 -20.53
CA TYR A 509 -37.80 -25.57 -21.49
C TYR A 509 -37.30 -25.90 -22.91
N GLU A 510 -38.15 -26.57 -23.67
CA GLU A 510 -37.97 -26.78 -25.11
C GLU A 510 -39.33 -26.79 -25.80
N ASN A 511 -39.49 -25.92 -26.80
CA ASN A 511 -40.74 -25.77 -27.56
C ASN A 511 -41.98 -25.63 -26.65
N GLY A 512 -41.85 -24.88 -25.56
CA GLY A 512 -42.92 -24.65 -24.57
C GLY A 512 -43.12 -25.76 -23.55
N VAL A 513 -42.40 -26.89 -23.66
CA VAL A 513 -42.49 -28.01 -22.72
C VAL A 513 -41.44 -27.85 -21.62
N ASN A 514 -41.85 -27.97 -20.34
CA ASN A 514 -40.94 -28.00 -19.20
C ASN A 514 -40.24 -29.38 -19.14
N LEU A 515 -38.98 -29.41 -19.58
CA LEU A 515 -38.16 -30.62 -19.63
C LEU A 515 -37.82 -31.16 -18.25
N SER A 516 -37.65 -30.28 -17.27
CA SER A 516 -37.35 -30.66 -15.89
C SER A 516 -38.50 -31.47 -15.28
N LEU A 517 -39.74 -31.01 -15.46
CA LEU A 517 -40.93 -31.74 -15.00
C LEU A 517 -41.19 -33.00 -15.84
N LYS A 518 -40.95 -32.95 -17.16
CA LYS A 518 -41.06 -34.15 -18.01
C LYS A 518 -40.08 -35.25 -17.60
N LYS A 519 -38.85 -34.88 -17.21
CA LYS A 519 -37.87 -35.82 -16.67
C LYS A 519 -38.33 -36.38 -15.32
N PHE A 520 -38.86 -35.52 -14.45
CA PHE A 520 -39.47 -35.96 -13.19
C PHE A 520 -40.56 -37.01 -13.42
N ASP A 521 -41.48 -36.76 -14.36
CA ASP A 521 -42.55 -37.71 -14.70
C ASP A 521 -42.00 -39.03 -15.27
N ALA A 522 -40.91 -38.97 -16.03
CA ALA A 522 -40.24 -40.17 -16.55
C ALA A 522 -39.59 -41.00 -15.42
N ASP A 523 -38.89 -40.34 -14.50
CA ASP A 523 -38.28 -40.99 -13.33
C ASP A 523 -39.37 -41.60 -12.42
N LEU A 524 -40.47 -40.88 -12.22
CA LEU A 524 -41.64 -41.39 -11.49
C LEU A 524 -42.23 -42.64 -12.15
N LYS A 525 -42.31 -42.69 -13.49
CA LYS A 525 -42.77 -43.88 -14.24
C LYS A 525 -41.83 -45.08 -14.06
N VAL A 526 -40.51 -44.86 -13.98
CA VAL A 526 -39.54 -45.94 -13.72
C VAL A 526 -39.84 -46.61 -12.37
N TYR A 527 -40.07 -45.81 -11.33
CA TYR A 527 -40.38 -46.34 -10.00
C TYR A 527 -41.78 -46.94 -9.89
N ASN A 528 -42.78 -46.39 -10.60
CA ASN A 528 -44.10 -47.01 -10.72
C ASN A 528 -44.01 -48.45 -11.29
N LYS A 529 -43.14 -48.67 -12.27
CA LYS A 529 -42.91 -50.00 -12.85
C LYS A 529 -42.30 -51.00 -11.83
N LEU A 530 -41.47 -50.52 -10.89
CA LEU A 530 -40.94 -51.36 -9.81
C LEU A 530 -42.04 -51.82 -8.85
N VAL A 531 -43.03 -50.96 -8.56
CA VAL A 531 -44.21 -51.34 -7.78
C VAL A 531 -44.99 -52.43 -8.50
N SER A 532 -45.25 -52.28 -9.80
CA SER A 532 -45.93 -53.29 -10.61
C SER A 532 -45.19 -54.64 -10.66
N ASN A 533 -43.85 -54.61 -10.58
CA ASN A 533 -43.00 -55.81 -10.54
C ASN A 533 -42.77 -56.34 -9.10
N ASN A 534 -43.55 -55.90 -8.11
CA ASN A 534 -43.45 -56.30 -6.70
C ASN A 534 -42.07 -56.03 -6.03
N SER A 535 -41.29 -55.11 -6.58
CA SER A 535 -39.98 -54.67 -6.06
C SER A 535 -40.14 -53.43 -5.17
N LEU A 536 -40.92 -53.56 -4.10
CA LEU A 536 -41.47 -52.45 -3.33
C LEU A 536 -40.41 -51.61 -2.59
N ASP A 537 -39.37 -52.23 -2.00
CA ASP A 537 -38.32 -51.49 -1.29
C ASP A 537 -37.49 -50.60 -2.21
N GLN A 538 -37.17 -51.11 -3.40
CA GLN A 538 -36.46 -50.34 -4.44
C GLN A 538 -37.31 -49.18 -4.96
N ALA A 539 -38.63 -49.40 -5.11
CA ALA A 539 -39.55 -48.34 -5.50
C ALA A 539 -39.64 -47.25 -4.42
N LEU A 540 -39.77 -47.64 -3.14
CA LEU A 540 -39.85 -46.71 -2.02
C LEU A 540 -38.57 -45.86 -1.90
N GLU A 541 -37.39 -46.48 -2.04
CA GLU A 541 -36.13 -45.77 -2.02
C GLU A 541 -36.01 -44.81 -3.20
N GLY A 542 -36.37 -45.27 -4.42
CA GLY A 542 -36.42 -44.42 -5.60
C GLY A 542 -37.34 -43.20 -5.45
N TYR A 543 -38.53 -43.40 -4.90
CA TYR A 543 -39.45 -42.30 -4.61
C TYR A 543 -38.90 -41.31 -3.58
N ARG A 544 -38.24 -41.80 -2.51
CA ARG A 544 -37.62 -40.92 -1.50
C ARG A 544 -36.49 -40.10 -2.10
N GLN A 545 -35.68 -40.70 -2.97
CA GLN A 545 -34.62 -40.00 -3.70
C GLN A 545 -35.21 -38.92 -4.61
N LEU A 546 -36.28 -39.25 -5.35
CA LEU A 546 -36.97 -38.29 -6.21
C LEU A 546 -37.61 -37.15 -5.43
N LEU A 547 -38.12 -37.41 -4.21
CA LEU A 547 -38.74 -36.40 -3.35
C LEU A 547 -37.71 -35.41 -2.79
N ASN A 548 -36.44 -35.80 -2.71
CA ASN A 548 -35.33 -34.93 -2.32
C ASN A 548 -34.88 -33.98 -3.46
N ASN A 549 -35.83 -33.45 -4.21
CA ASN A 549 -35.61 -32.44 -5.23
C ASN A 549 -35.75 -31.03 -4.63
N LYS A 550 -35.33 -30.01 -5.39
CA LYS A 550 -35.40 -28.60 -4.98
C LYS A 550 -36.67 -27.89 -5.44
N TYR A 551 -37.58 -28.56 -6.14
CA TYR A 551 -38.79 -27.95 -6.69
C TYR A 551 -39.84 -27.70 -5.60
N PRO A 552 -40.81 -26.78 -5.81
CA PRO A 552 -41.84 -26.47 -4.82
C PRO A 552 -42.62 -27.71 -4.40
N GLN A 553 -43.01 -27.78 -3.13
CA GLN A 553 -43.71 -28.95 -2.58
C GLN A 553 -45.16 -29.05 -3.08
N GLU A 554 -45.67 -27.96 -3.64
CA GLU A 554 -47.03 -27.75 -4.10
C GLU A 554 -47.22 -28.13 -5.58
N ILE A 555 -46.16 -28.45 -6.33
CA ILE A 555 -46.31 -28.91 -7.72
C ILE A 555 -47.01 -30.28 -7.75
N SER A 556 -47.78 -30.52 -8.81
CA SER A 556 -48.54 -31.77 -9.01
C SER A 556 -47.69 -33.03 -8.81
N GLN A 557 -46.46 -33.02 -9.32
CA GLN A 557 -45.52 -34.14 -9.24
C GLN A 557 -45.10 -34.48 -7.81
N ASN A 558 -44.79 -33.48 -6.99
CA ASN A 558 -44.40 -33.69 -5.59
C ASN A 558 -45.59 -34.12 -4.73
N ILE A 559 -46.80 -33.62 -5.03
CA ILE A 559 -48.04 -34.07 -4.39
C ILE A 559 -48.31 -35.55 -4.75
N GLU A 560 -48.24 -35.91 -6.03
CA GLU A 560 -48.41 -37.30 -6.48
C GLU A 560 -47.36 -38.22 -5.83
N LEU A 561 -46.09 -37.81 -5.84
CA LEU A 561 -45.00 -38.58 -5.28
C LEU A 561 -45.18 -38.87 -3.79
N LYS A 562 -45.66 -37.89 -2.99
CA LYS A 562 -46.00 -38.11 -1.57
C LYS A 562 -47.08 -39.16 -1.40
N ASN A 563 -48.13 -39.10 -2.21
CA ASN A 563 -49.20 -40.11 -2.20
C ASN A 563 -48.67 -41.49 -2.59
N LYS A 564 -47.81 -41.57 -3.61
CA LYS A 564 -47.17 -42.83 -4.06
C LYS A 564 -46.27 -43.43 -2.98
N ILE A 565 -45.52 -42.62 -2.24
CA ILE A 565 -44.71 -43.08 -1.11
C ILE A 565 -45.60 -43.72 -0.04
N GLU A 566 -46.71 -43.08 0.31
CA GLU A 566 -47.62 -43.60 1.34
C GLU A 566 -48.29 -44.91 0.89
N ILE A 567 -48.78 -44.97 -0.35
CA ILE A 567 -49.34 -46.20 -0.93
C ILE A 567 -48.28 -47.31 -0.94
N CYS A 568 -47.04 -47.01 -1.34
CA CYS A 568 -45.96 -48.00 -1.37
C CYS A 568 -45.64 -48.55 0.03
N ARG A 569 -45.65 -47.71 1.06
CA ARG A 569 -45.47 -48.16 2.45
C ARG A 569 -46.58 -49.11 2.89
N GLN A 570 -47.83 -48.79 2.56
CA GLN A 570 -48.98 -49.64 2.87
C GLN A 570 -48.88 -51.01 2.16
N LEU A 571 -48.41 -51.02 0.91
CA LEU A 571 -48.17 -52.27 0.16
C LEU A 571 -47.05 -53.11 0.79
N ILE A 572 -45.96 -52.49 1.27
CA ILE A 572 -44.88 -53.20 1.97
C ILE A 572 -45.42 -53.86 3.24
N VAL A 573 -46.13 -53.12 4.08
CA VAL A 573 -46.73 -53.66 5.31
C VAL A 573 -47.71 -54.80 5.00
N LYS A 574 -48.53 -54.66 3.96
CA LYS A 574 -49.46 -55.72 3.54
C LYS A 574 -48.71 -56.98 3.09
N LYS A 575 -47.61 -56.82 2.34
CA LYS A 575 -46.76 -57.93 1.92
C LYS A 575 -46.11 -58.62 3.11
N GLU A 576 -45.56 -57.86 4.06
CA GLU A 576 -44.97 -58.39 5.29
C GLU A 576 -45.99 -59.19 6.11
N ILE A 577 -47.23 -58.70 6.24
CA ILE A 577 -48.32 -59.43 6.91
C ILE A 577 -48.66 -60.74 6.18
N GLU A 578 -48.67 -60.73 4.84
CA GLU A 578 -49.01 -61.93 4.06
C GLU A 578 -47.87 -62.96 4.10
N ASP A 579 -46.61 -62.52 3.98
CA ASP A 579 -45.42 -63.35 4.14
C ASP A 579 -45.36 -63.97 5.55
N GLU A 580 -45.76 -63.20 6.58
CA GLU A 580 -45.90 -63.67 7.97
C GLU A 580 -47.00 -64.76 8.10
N LYS A 581 -48.17 -64.57 7.47
CA LYS A 581 -49.22 -65.60 7.46
C LYS A 581 -48.76 -66.88 6.78
N ILE A 582 -48.04 -66.75 5.65
CA ILE A 582 -47.48 -67.90 4.95
C ILE A 582 -46.48 -68.61 5.85
N ARG A 583 -45.61 -67.88 6.55
CA ARG A 583 -44.66 -68.46 7.51
C ARG A 583 -45.36 -69.21 8.64
N ILE A 584 -46.37 -68.60 9.27
CA ILE A 584 -47.16 -69.25 10.34
C ILE A 584 -47.88 -70.49 9.80
N ALA A 585 -48.46 -70.43 8.59
CA ALA A 585 -49.13 -71.56 7.97
C ALA A 585 -48.17 -72.71 7.64
N GLU A 586 -46.96 -72.41 7.17
CA GLU A 586 -45.93 -73.39 6.90
C GLU A 586 -45.37 -73.98 8.22
N GLU A 587 -45.11 -73.16 9.24
CA GLU A 587 -44.75 -73.63 10.60
C GLU A 587 -45.83 -74.57 11.16
N ALA A 588 -47.11 -74.22 11.03
CA ALA A 588 -48.23 -75.07 11.45
C ALA A 588 -48.34 -76.37 10.63
N ARG A 589 -47.95 -76.35 9.34
CA ARG A 589 -47.90 -77.53 8.48
C ARG A 589 -46.76 -78.46 8.89
N GLN A 590 -45.56 -77.91 9.11
CA GLN A 590 -44.40 -78.66 9.60
C GLN A 590 -44.70 -79.29 10.96
N GLU A 591 -45.38 -78.56 11.85
CA GLU A 591 -45.80 -79.08 13.15
C GLU A 591 -46.81 -80.23 13.04
N LYS A 592 -47.78 -80.15 12.12
CA LYS A 592 -48.70 -81.27 11.85
C LYS A 592 -47.99 -82.50 11.32
N ILE A 593 -46.98 -82.33 10.46
CA ILE A 593 -46.17 -83.44 9.95
C ILE A 593 -45.42 -84.10 11.12
N ARG A 594 -44.78 -83.30 11.98
CA ARG A 594 -44.07 -83.79 13.17
C ARG A 594 -44.98 -84.61 14.10
N LEU A 595 -46.15 -84.07 14.45
CA LEU A 595 -47.12 -84.77 15.30
C LEU A 595 -47.66 -86.07 14.66
N ALA A 596 -47.81 -86.09 13.33
CA ALA A 596 -48.24 -87.30 12.61
C ALA A 596 -47.15 -88.37 12.56
N GLU A 597 -45.87 -87.98 12.44
CA GLU A 597 -44.73 -88.88 12.57
C GLU A 597 -44.62 -89.45 13.98
N GLU A 598 -44.71 -88.62 15.02
CA GLU A 598 -44.73 -89.07 16.42
C GLU A 598 -45.88 -90.06 16.67
N ALA A 599 -47.09 -89.77 16.17
CA ALA A 599 -48.23 -90.68 16.31
C ALA A 599 -48.06 -91.99 15.53
N ARG A 600 -47.35 -91.96 14.40
CA ARG A 600 -47.04 -93.17 13.60
C ARG A 600 -46.02 -94.04 14.33
N GLU A 601 -44.97 -93.45 14.89
CA GLU A 601 -43.98 -94.14 15.70
C GLU A 601 -44.64 -94.81 16.92
N GLU A 602 -45.52 -94.08 17.61
CA GLU A 602 -46.26 -94.62 18.75
C GLU A 602 -47.18 -95.79 18.36
N ARG A 603 -47.89 -95.68 17.22
CA ARG A 603 -48.71 -96.79 16.69
C ARG A 603 -47.88 -98.01 16.32
N MET A 604 -46.69 -97.81 15.76
CA MET A 604 -45.77 -98.92 15.49
C MET A 604 -45.30 -99.58 16.78
N ARG A 605 -45.04 -98.80 17.83
CA ARG A 605 -44.68 -99.32 19.16
C ARG A 605 -45.80 -100.18 19.74
N ILE A 606 -47.04 -99.68 19.74
CA ILE A 606 -48.22 -100.41 20.23
C ILE A 606 -48.50 -101.68 19.40
N ALA A 607 -48.34 -101.61 18.08
CA ALA A 607 -48.53 -102.76 17.20
C ALA A 607 -47.48 -103.85 17.44
N GLU A 608 -46.23 -103.45 17.71
CA GLU A 608 -45.15 -104.38 18.05
C GLU A 608 -45.42 -105.02 19.42
N GLU A 609 -45.86 -104.25 20.43
CA GLU A 609 -46.29 -104.79 21.73
C GLU A 609 -47.43 -105.81 21.57
N ALA A 610 -48.45 -105.49 20.77
CA ALA A 610 -49.57 -106.42 20.49
C ALA A 610 -49.15 -107.67 19.72
N ARG A 611 -48.10 -107.59 18.89
CA ARG A 611 -47.53 -108.74 18.19
C ARG A 611 -46.79 -109.66 19.16
N GLN A 612 -45.99 -109.10 20.07
CA GLN A 612 -45.33 -109.85 21.14
C GLN A 612 -46.35 -110.56 22.04
N GLU A 613 -47.48 -109.90 22.34
CA GLU A 613 -48.58 -110.47 23.11
C GLU A 613 -49.22 -111.69 22.42
N LYS A 614 -49.49 -111.60 21.12
CA LYS A 614 -50.07 -112.72 20.35
C LYS A 614 -49.13 -113.92 20.26
N ILE A 615 -47.83 -113.68 20.19
CA ILE A 615 -46.81 -114.75 20.23
C ILE A 615 -46.88 -115.48 21.57
N ARG A 616 -46.95 -114.74 22.68
CA ARG A 616 -47.09 -115.32 24.03
C ARG A 616 -48.35 -116.17 24.19
N ILE A 617 -49.50 -115.69 23.71
CA ILE A 617 -50.77 -116.45 23.76
C ILE A 617 -50.72 -117.72 22.89
N ALA A 618 -50.03 -117.67 21.74
CA ALA A 618 -49.87 -118.84 20.88
C ALA A 618 -48.98 -119.92 21.54
N GLU A 619 -47.92 -119.50 22.23
CA GLU A 619 -47.05 -120.40 23.02
C GLU A 619 -47.82 -121.06 24.17
N GLU A 620 -48.68 -120.32 24.89
CA GLU A 620 -49.55 -120.87 25.94
C GLU A 620 -50.55 -121.89 25.39
N LYS A 621 -51.18 -121.62 24.23
CA LYS A 621 -52.09 -122.58 23.57
C LYS A 621 -51.37 -123.86 23.14
N GLN A 622 -50.13 -123.75 22.68
CA GLN A 622 -49.34 -124.93 22.30
C GLN A 622 -48.97 -125.80 23.50
N GLN A 623 -48.71 -125.19 24.66
CA GLN A 623 -48.55 -125.90 25.92
C GLN A 623 -49.85 -126.59 26.37
N PHE A 624 -51.00 -125.93 26.21
CA PHE A 624 -52.30 -126.50 26.57
C PHE A 624 -52.70 -127.72 25.70
N ILE A 625 -52.40 -127.69 24.40
CA ILE A 625 -52.64 -128.83 23.49
C ILE A 625 -51.75 -130.03 23.85
N LYS A 626 -50.49 -129.81 24.25
CA LYS A 626 -49.64 -130.88 24.79
C LYS A 626 -50.21 -131.49 26.07
N TYR A 627 -50.80 -130.66 26.94
CA TYR A 627 -51.42 -131.12 28.18
C TYR A 627 -52.65 -132.01 27.92
N LEU A 628 -53.49 -131.67 26.95
CA LEU A 628 -54.65 -132.48 26.55
C LEU A 628 -54.27 -133.82 25.89
N ALA A 629 -53.18 -133.87 25.13
CA ALA A 629 -52.66 -135.11 24.54
C ALA A 629 -52.18 -136.11 25.61
N ILE A 630 -51.63 -135.62 26.73
CA ILE A 630 -51.23 -136.45 27.88
C ILE A 630 -52.46 -137.04 28.59
N ILE A 631 -53.55 -136.26 28.74
CA ILE A 631 -54.80 -136.72 29.37
C ILE A 631 -55.52 -137.79 28.53
N ALA A 632 -55.51 -137.67 27.20
CA ALA A 632 -56.11 -138.66 26.28
C ALA A 632 -55.38 -140.02 26.31
N LEU A 633 -54.05 -140.03 26.51
CA LEU A 633 -53.27 -141.26 26.68
C LEU A 633 -53.48 -141.91 28.06
N ALA A 634 -53.70 -141.11 29.11
CA ALA A 634 -53.99 -141.62 30.46
C ALA A 634 -55.39 -142.29 30.57
N SER A 635 -56.32 -141.94 29.69
CA SER A 635 -57.71 -142.46 29.69
C SER A 635 -57.83 -143.90 29.14
N LYS A 636 -56.83 -144.39 28.40
CA LYS A 636 -56.83 -145.73 27.77
C LYS A 636 -56.13 -146.82 28.60
N ALA A 637 -55.54 -146.45 29.73
CA ALA A 637 -54.79 -147.36 30.61
C ALA A 637 -55.48 -147.61 31.97
N LYS A 638 -56.70 -147.11 32.18
CA LYS A 638 -57.46 -147.19 33.44
C LYS A 638 -58.68 -148.11 33.34
N GLU A 639 -58.49 -149.27 32.71
CA GLU A 639 -59.38 -150.44 32.75
C GLU A 639 -58.53 -151.68 33.12
N LYS A 640 -57.71 -151.54 34.16
CA LYS A 640 -57.09 -152.60 34.97
C LYS A 640 -56.38 -151.94 36.16
N LEU A 641 -56.67 -152.46 37.35
CA LEU A 641 -56.06 -152.21 38.68
C LEU A 641 -56.69 -151.13 39.57
N GLU A 642 -57.20 -151.67 40.68
CA GLU A 642 -57.74 -151.06 41.88
C GLU A 642 -56.68 -150.35 42.74
N ASN A 643 -57.20 -149.63 43.74
CA ASN A 643 -56.63 -149.29 45.04
C ASN A 643 -55.79 -148.02 45.22
N SER A 644 -56.18 -147.32 46.29
CA SER A 644 -55.34 -146.60 47.27
C SER A 644 -55.22 -145.07 47.14
N TYR A 645 -55.78 -144.41 48.16
CA TYR A 645 -55.28 -143.24 48.90
C TYR A 645 -54.86 -141.94 48.17
N GLY A 646 -55.57 -140.86 48.52
CA GLY A 646 -55.04 -139.87 49.46
C GLY A 646 -54.07 -138.78 48.96
N GLY A 647 -54.44 -137.52 49.23
CA GLY A 647 -53.53 -136.57 49.87
C GLY A 647 -52.73 -135.59 49.00
N ALA A 648 -53.17 -134.33 49.03
CA ALA A 648 -52.43 -133.12 49.39
C ALA A 648 -51.06 -132.75 48.76
N PHE A 649 -50.93 -131.42 48.58
CA PHE A 649 -49.80 -130.56 48.99
C PHE A 649 -48.75 -130.05 47.97
N ILE A 650 -48.62 -128.70 48.00
CA ILE A 650 -47.42 -127.82 48.01
C ILE A 650 -46.53 -127.73 46.77
N GLY A 651 -46.23 -126.48 46.43
CA GLY A 651 -44.88 -126.07 45.99
C GLY A 651 -44.95 -124.92 44.99
N LYS A 652 -45.01 -123.64 45.41
CA LYS A 652 -43.88 -122.79 45.86
C LYS A 652 -42.67 -122.79 44.92
N GLY A 653 -42.23 -121.57 44.62
CA GLY A 653 -40.90 -121.23 44.16
C GLY A 653 -40.97 -120.48 42.83
N GLY A 654 -40.59 -119.21 42.72
CA GLY A 654 -39.69 -118.43 43.56
C GLY A 654 -38.60 -117.82 42.67
N GLY A 655 -38.03 -116.70 43.12
CA GLY A 655 -36.85 -116.09 42.52
C GLY A 655 -37.21 -114.90 41.65
N SER A 656 -37.22 -113.65 42.12
CA SER A 656 -36.08 -112.92 42.72
C SER A 656 -34.90 -112.92 41.75
N SER A 657 -34.36 -111.82 41.28
CA SER A 657 -33.59 -110.83 42.04
C SER A 657 -33.06 -109.82 41.00
N SER A 658 -33.33 -108.53 41.13
CA SER A 658 -32.54 -107.52 41.85
C SER A 658 -31.10 -107.35 41.38
N SER A 659 -30.75 -106.10 41.09
CA SER A 659 -29.55 -105.34 41.50
C SER A 659 -28.97 -104.54 40.33
N SER A 660 -29.00 -103.20 40.40
CA SER A 660 -27.99 -102.32 41.03
C SER A 660 -26.66 -102.34 40.29
N TYR A 661 -26.24 -101.22 39.70
CA TYR A 661 -25.14 -100.38 40.19
C TYR A 661 -24.68 -99.36 39.15
N SER A 662 -24.13 -98.30 39.71
CA SER A 662 -23.51 -97.09 39.18
C SER A 662 -22.26 -97.28 38.31
N ASN A 663 -21.90 -96.15 37.67
CA ASN A 663 -20.57 -95.61 37.42
C ASN A 663 -19.92 -95.79 36.03
N ASN A 664 -19.44 -94.62 35.57
CA ASN A 664 -18.13 -94.36 35.00
C ASN A 664 -17.82 -94.64 33.51
N SER A 665 -17.86 -93.53 32.76
CA SER A 665 -16.65 -92.77 32.35
C SER A 665 -15.92 -93.12 31.03
N ARG A 666 -15.40 -92.02 30.43
CA ARG A 666 -14.21 -91.89 29.56
C ARG A 666 -14.43 -92.27 28.08
N THR A 667 -13.89 -91.56 27.07
CA THR A 667 -12.78 -90.57 26.98
C THR A 667 -12.89 -89.93 25.57
N SER A 668 -12.86 -88.59 25.39
CA SER A 668 -11.67 -87.71 25.19
C SER A 668 -11.18 -87.68 23.72
N SER A 669 -11.02 -86.54 23.03
CA SER A 669 -10.03 -85.46 23.24
C SER A 669 -10.10 -84.48 22.02
N ASN A 670 -9.67 -83.20 21.98
CA ASN A 670 -9.08 -82.25 22.94
C ASN A 670 -9.06 -80.80 22.35
N TYR A 671 -9.35 -79.79 23.20
CA TYR A 671 -8.61 -78.53 23.52
C TYR A 671 -8.05 -77.57 22.41
N SER A 672 -7.99 -76.22 22.51
CA SER A 672 -8.34 -75.23 23.57
C SER A 672 -8.03 -73.76 23.22
N SER A 673 -8.69 -72.84 23.97
CA SER A 673 -8.30 -71.49 24.45
C SER A 673 -8.68 -70.25 23.62
N ARG A 674 -9.48 -69.33 24.20
CA ARG A 674 -9.05 -68.24 25.10
C ARG A 674 -10.24 -67.41 25.59
N ALA A 675 -10.11 -66.87 26.80
CA ALA A 675 -11.10 -66.11 27.56
C ALA A 675 -11.58 -64.82 26.86
N GLN A 676 -12.91 -64.60 26.83
CA GLN A 676 -13.50 -63.30 26.51
C GLN A 676 -13.49 -62.41 27.76
N SER A 677 -12.80 -61.27 27.67
CA SER A 677 -12.87 -60.19 28.64
C SER A 677 -14.29 -59.57 28.65
N GLN A 678 -14.94 -59.56 29.81
CA GLN A 678 -16.16 -58.78 30.04
C GLN A 678 -15.88 -57.29 29.78
N GLN A 679 -16.49 -56.72 28.73
CA GLN A 679 -16.56 -55.28 28.54
C GLN A 679 -17.54 -54.68 29.55
N LYS A 680 -17.04 -53.98 30.57
CA LYS A 680 -17.87 -53.19 31.49
C LYS A 680 -18.44 -51.98 30.75
N LYS A 681 -19.77 -51.97 30.55
CA LYS A 681 -20.50 -50.81 30.01
C LYS A 681 -20.66 -49.74 31.10
N CYS A 682 -20.62 -48.45 30.71
CA CYS A 682 -20.86 -47.32 31.61
C CYS A 682 -22.24 -47.44 32.27
N THR A 683 -22.29 -47.36 33.61
CA THR A 683 -23.50 -47.56 34.41
C THR A 683 -24.54 -46.46 34.19
N SER A 684 -24.14 -45.25 33.80
CA SER A 684 -25.05 -44.11 33.63
C SER A 684 -25.84 -44.10 32.31
N CYS A 685 -25.29 -44.68 31.25
CA CYS A 685 -25.95 -44.72 29.92
C CYS A 685 -26.10 -46.14 29.34
N SER A 686 -25.55 -47.16 29.99
CA SER A 686 -25.54 -48.57 29.55
C SER A 686 -25.01 -48.80 28.12
N GLY A 687 -24.18 -47.87 27.62
CA GLY A 687 -23.62 -47.92 26.27
C GLY A 687 -24.54 -47.38 25.16
N THR A 688 -25.64 -46.69 25.51
CA THR A 688 -26.61 -46.17 24.54
C THR A 688 -26.37 -44.71 24.12
N GLY A 689 -25.49 -43.98 24.82
CA GLY A 689 -25.24 -42.55 24.58
C GLY A 689 -26.37 -41.61 25.00
N ARG A 690 -27.40 -42.12 25.71
CA ARG A 690 -28.52 -41.33 26.23
C ARG A 690 -28.62 -41.46 27.76
N CYS A 691 -28.98 -40.36 28.42
CA CYS A 691 -29.17 -40.34 29.86
C CYS A 691 -30.41 -41.17 30.24
N ARG A 692 -30.25 -42.16 31.13
CA ARG A 692 -31.35 -43.06 31.54
C ARG A 692 -32.51 -42.35 32.24
N THR A 693 -32.26 -41.21 32.87
CA THR A 693 -33.26 -40.51 33.68
C THR A 693 -34.14 -39.56 32.85
N CYS A 694 -33.58 -38.93 31.81
CA CYS A 694 -34.30 -37.92 31.02
C CYS A 694 -34.37 -38.20 29.51
N GLY A 695 -33.76 -39.30 29.04
CA GLY A 695 -33.79 -39.74 27.64
C GLY A 695 -32.99 -38.86 26.66
N LYS A 696 -32.41 -37.73 27.12
CA LYS A 696 -31.64 -36.83 26.27
C LYS A 696 -30.26 -37.42 25.93
N ALA A 697 -29.82 -37.18 24.70
CA ALA A 697 -28.47 -37.53 24.26
C ALA A 697 -27.43 -36.69 25.01
N GLN A 698 -26.33 -37.32 25.43
CA GLN A 698 -25.17 -36.56 25.92
C GLN A 698 -24.51 -35.87 24.70
N GLN A 699 -24.31 -34.55 24.78
CA GLN A 699 -23.69 -33.77 23.71
C GLN A 699 -22.19 -33.64 23.97
N ASP A 700 -21.39 -33.94 22.93
CA ASP A 700 -19.94 -33.81 22.95
C ASP A 700 -19.44 -32.76 21.95
N GLY A 701 -18.19 -32.32 22.16
CA GLY A 701 -17.48 -31.41 21.27
C GLY A 701 -15.98 -31.58 21.37
N TYR A 702 -15.24 -31.09 20.37
CA TYR A 702 -13.79 -31.15 20.30
C TYR A 702 -13.22 -29.78 19.89
N TYR A 703 -11.95 -29.53 20.25
CA TYR A 703 -11.24 -28.35 19.79
C TYR A 703 -10.63 -28.60 18.41
N ASN A 704 -10.90 -27.73 17.44
CA ASN A 704 -10.25 -27.79 16.13
C ASN A 704 -8.77 -27.34 16.22
N ARG A 705 -8.03 -27.45 15.11
CA ARG A 705 -6.61 -27.06 15.02
C ARG A 705 -6.35 -25.58 15.33
N SER A 706 -7.38 -24.74 15.28
CA SER A 706 -7.33 -23.31 15.60
C SER A 706 -7.59 -23.02 17.08
N GLY A 707 -7.82 -24.06 17.91
CA GLY A 707 -8.13 -23.90 19.32
C GLY A 707 -9.58 -23.49 19.60
N SER A 708 -10.51 -23.64 18.65
CA SER A 708 -11.94 -23.35 18.84
C SER A 708 -12.73 -24.62 19.15
N TYR A 709 -13.60 -24.57 20.16
CA TYR A 709 -14.46 -25.70 20.56
C TYR A 709 -15.66 -25.84 19.61
N ILE A 710 -15.76 -26.99 18.95
CA ILE A 710 -16.84 -27.35 18.03
C ILE A 710 -17.68 -28.44 18.68
N ARG A 711 -18.98 -28.18 18.87
CA ARG A 711 -19.97 -29.19 19.28
C ARG A 711 -20.42 -29.98 18.07
N ILE A 712 -20.55 -31.30 18.22
CA ILE A 712 -21.08 -32.17 17.18
C ILE A 712 -22.47 -32.66 17.61
N ASN A 713 -23.46 -32.51 16.74
CA ASN A 713 -24.84 -32.94 17.00
C ASN A 713 -25.12 -34.40 16.57
N GLU A 714 -24.11 -35.17 16.15
CA GLU A 714 -24.27 -36.56 15.72
C GLU A 714 -23.74 -37.56 16.76
N ILE A 715 -24.56 -38.55 17.10
CA ILE A 715 -24.21 -39.68 17.98
C ILE A 715 -23.56 -40.77 17.12
N ARG A 716 -22.33 -41.21 17.47
CA ARG A 716 -21.74 -42.44 16.90
C ARG A 716 -21.59 -43.53 17.96
N PRO A 717 -22.28 -44.67 17.84
CA PRO A 717 -22.11 -45.79 18.76
C PRO A 717 -20.65 -46.28 18.78
N GLY A 718 -20.05 -46.34 19.97
CA GLY A 718 -18.68 -46.85 20.18
C GLY A 718 -17.59 -45.80 20.45
N MET A 719 -17.89 -44.50 20.37
CA MET A 719 -16.95 -43.48 20.84
C MET A 719 -16.93 -43.45 22.37
N THR A 720 -15.86 -43.95 22.98
CA THR A 720 -15.61 -43.76 24.42
C THR A 720 -14.33 -42.95 24.56
N ILE A 721 -14.44 -41.70 25.00
CA ILE A 721 -13.29 -40.86 25.33
C ILE A 721 -13.07 -40.97 26.83
N CYS A 722 -11.81 -41.13 27.27
CA CYS A 722 -11.50 -41.20 28.70
C CYS A 722 -11.76 -39.85 29.37
N ASP A 723 -12.67 -39.84 30.35
CA ASP A 723 -13.15 -38.67 31.10
C ASP A 723 -12.02 -37.84 31.76
N LYS A 724 -10.87 -38.47 32.03
CA LYS A 724 -9.72 -37.81 32.66
C LYS A 724 -8.76 -37.13 31.69
N CYS A 725 -8.62 -37.62 30.45
CA CYS A 725 -7.69 -37.03 29.47
C CYS A 725 -8.38 -36.37 28.28
N HIS A 726 -9.70 -36.52 28.14
CA HIS A 726 -10.50 -36.04 27.00
C HIS A 726 -9.90 -36.41 25.63
N GLY A 727 -9.17 -37.53 25.54
CA GLY A 727 -8.53 -37.99 24.30
C GLY A 727 -7.18 -37.36 23.98
N ARG A 728 -6.55 -36.62 24.91
CA ARG A 728 -5.17 -36.14 24.73
C ARG A 728 -4.17 -37.30 24.86
N GLY A 729 -3.68 -37.80 23.73
CA GLY A 729 -2.33 -38.38 23.66
C GLY A 729 -1.30 -37.28 23.95
N THR A 730 -0.24 -37.61 24.67
CA THR A 730 0.81 -36.66 25.08
C THR A 730 1.40 -35.91 23.88
N PHE A 731 1.62 -34.60 24.05
CA PHE A 731 2.26 -33.73 23.04
C PHE A 731 3.61 -34.30 22.61
N GLY A 732 3.81 -34.45 21.29
CA GLY A 732 5.08 -34.83 20.69
C GLY A 732 5.04 -36.16 19.93
N SER A 733 4.91 -36.03 18.61
CA SER A 733 5.31 -36.97 17.55
C SER A 733 4.69 -38.35 17.32
N ASP A 734 3.89 -38.98 18.20
CA ASP A 734 3.29 -40.30 17.86
C ASP A 734 1.78 -40.40 18.11
N TYR A 735 1.00 -40.32 17.02
CA TYR A 735 -0.45 -40.55 17.02
C TYR A 735 -0.86 -42.02 17.25
N ASN A 736 0.11 -42.94 17.36
CA ASN A 736 -0.12 -44.39 17.51
C ASN A 736 0.19 -44.93 18.92
N SER A 737 0.48 -44.07 19.91
CA SER A 737 0.83 -44.52 21.26
C SER A 737 -0.40 -44.58 22.19
N PRO A 738 -0.66 -45.71 22.88
CA PRO A 738 -1.79 -45.81 23.82
C PRO A 738 -1.64 -44.85 25.01
N CYS A 739 -2.77 -44.37 25.54
CA CYS A 739 -2.78 -43.47 26.69
C CYS A 739 -2.07 -44.10 27.89
N GLY A 740 -1.01 -43.46 28.39
CA GLY A 740 -0.15 -44.01 29.44
C GLY A 740 -0.84 -44.29 30.78
N TRP A 741 -2.02 -43.73 31.03
CA TRP A 741 -2.76 -43.91 32.28
C TRP A 741 -3.78 -45.04 32.27
N CYS A 742 -4.36 -45.38 31.10
CA CYS A 742 -5.33 -46.48 31.00
C CYS A 742 -4.82 -47.67 30.19
N LYS A 743 -3.63 -47.56 29.56
CA LYS A 743 -3.09 -48.51 28.56
C LYS A 743 -4.09 -48.89 27.45
N GLY A 744 -5.17 -48.13 27.29
CA GLY A 744 -6.16 -48.32 26.24
C GLY A 744 -5.57 -47.82 24.92
N GLN A 745 -5.56 -48.68 23.91
CA GLN A 745 -5.25 -48.30 22.54
C GLN A 745 -6.34 -47.33 22.06
N GLY A 746 -5.99 -46.05 21.97
CA GLY A 746 -6.74 -45.09 21.17
C GLY A 746 -6.66 -45.54 19.71
N TRP A 747 -7.78 -45.41 19.00
CA TRP A 747 -7.99 -45.84 17.61
C TRP A 747 -6.74 -45.75 16.72
N GLU A 748 -6.36 -46.87 16.09
CA GLU A 748 -5.39 -46.84 14.98
C GLU A 748 -6.02 -46.23 13.72
N PHE A 749 -5.22 -45.42 13.04
CA PHE A 749 -5.61 -44.59 11.91
C PHE A 749 -5.85 -45.42 10.64
N CYS A 750 -7.09 -45.83 10.37
CA CYS A 750 -7.44 -46.45 9.09
C CYS A 750 -7.63 -45.37 8.00
N ARG A 751 -6.63 -45.20 7.12
CA ARG A 751 -6.63 -44.21 6.01
C ARG A 751 -7.86 -44.32 5.10
N THR A 752 -8.42 -45.52 4.93
CA THR A 752 -9.55 -45.77 4.03
C THR A 752 -10.87 -45.23 4.58
N CYS A 753 -11.06 -45.22 5.91
CA CYS A 753 -12.32 -44.85 6.56
C CYS A 753 -12.63 -43.35 6.51
N ASN A 754 -11.61 -42.49 6.52
CA ASN A 754 -11.80 -41.03 6.61
C ASN A 754 -11.93 -40.34 5.25
N TYR A 755 -11.54 -41.00 4.15
CA TYR A 755 -11.61 -40.38 2.82
C TYR A 755 -12.84 -40.82 2.01
N ASN A 756 -13.34 -42.04 2.20
CA ASN A 756 -14.45 -42.56 1.42
C ASN A 756 -15.29 -43.54 2.25
N GLY A 757 -16.21 -43.03 3.07
CA GLY A 757 -17.17 -43.88 3.80
C GLY A 757 -18.07 -44.66 2.84
N ARG A 758 -17.69 -45.90 2.50
CA ARG A 758 -18.41 -46.79 1.57
C ARG A 758 -18.73 -48.16 2.19
N GLY A 759 -19.10 -48.16 3.47
CA GLY A 759 -19.67 -49.33 4.13
C GLY A 759 -21.17 -49.43 3.90
N SER A 760 -21.71 -50.65 3.85
CA SER A 760 -23.14 -50.90 3.66
C SER A 760 -24.02 -50.42 4.83
N ASN A 761 -23.42 -50.10 5.99
CA ASN A 761 -24.08 -49.56 7.17
C ASN A 761 -23.27 -48.40 7.77
N ALA A 762 -23.95 -47.42 8.36
CA ALA A 762 -23.32 -46.31 9.06
C ALA A 762 -22.44 -46.82 10.22
N GLY A 763 -21.12 -46.60 10.12
CA GLY A 763 -20.13 -46.96 11.15
C GLY A 763 -19.31 -48.24 10.91
N GLN A 764 -19.51 -48.97 9.80
CA GLN A 764 -18.70 -50.16 9.47
C GLN A 764 -17.83 -49.93 8.22
N CYS A 765 -16.53 -50.19 8.33
CA CYS A 765 -15.64 -50.26 7.18
C CYS A 765 -15.72 -51.66 6.53
N GLN A 766 -15.78 -51.76 5.20
CA GLN A 766 -15.88 -53.05 4.51
C GLN A 766 -14.70 -53.99 4.82
N THR A 767 -13.50 -53.46 5.03
CA THR A 767 -12.29 -54.27 5.21
C THR A 767 -12.15 -54.82 6.64
N CYS A 768 -12.45 -54.03 7.68
CA CYS A 768 -12.35 -54.50 9.07
C CYS A 768 -13.71 -54.81 9.71
N LYS A 769 -14.82 -54.68 8.98
CA LYS A 769 -16.20 -54.81 9.48
C LYS A 769 -16.50 -54.02 10.77
N GLY A 770 -15.74 -52.95 11.02
CA GLY A 770 -15.90 -52.10 12.22
C GLY A 770 -15.08 -52.53 13.44
N SER A 771 -14.13 -53.47 13.33
CA SER A 771 -13.24 -53.87 14.45
C SER A 771 -12.03 -52.95 14.65
N GLY A 772 -11.72 -52.09 13.68
CA GLY A 772 -10.54 -51.22 13.69
C GLY A 772 -9.23 -51.89 13.28
N VAL A 773 -9.19 -53.23 13.11
CA VAL A 773 -8.01 -53.96 12.64
C VAL A 773 -8.42 -54.98 11.59
N GLY A 774 -7.81 -54.94 10.40
CA GLY A 774 -8.05 -55.93 9.34
C GLY A 774 -7.46 -57.29 9.71
N LYS A 775 -8.08 -58.39 9.25
CA LYS A 775 -7.43 -59.70 9.24
C LYS A 775 -6.39 -59.77 8.15
#